data_AF-A0A9J6FLG4-F1
#
_entry.id   AF-A0A9J6FLG4-F1
#
_cell.length_a   1.000
_cell.length_b   1.000
_cell.length_c   1.000
_cell.angle_alpha   90.00
_cell.angle_beta   90.00
_cell.angle_gamma   90.00
#
_symmetry.space_group_name_H-M   'P 1'
#
loop_
_entity.id
_entity.type
_entity.pdbx_description
1 polymer ?
#
loop_
_entity_poly.entity_id
_entity_poly.type
_entity_poly.pdbx_seq_one_letter_code
_entity_poly.pdbx_strand_id
1 'polypeptide(L)'
;MNVLYVDQPIGAGYSFGQELPGTLEEASTHLMRLIRRFLRVFPEYKGRDFYVAGESYGARSAVGVAMKIITRQPWQLPLEFKGAMLGVGFLFDLVDTINSADYLFYSGLLDENSRYKFASQFEKIDSLVGQKQYQMAAFILSQTVLNMRVKGQKTIFQNLTGFEHHGSISRPETPKEPKVYFDYANSSDFKKRIHVNPSRALDGMWYDLAMKLAVSDFFVDIKTTVEIVLNQIPTLFYTAEFDAVFPAVNLERHFRNLNWEGSELYRNACQRLWYGKQKPNELLGYVKRAYKVLYATVLFGGHYISLDRAIGSGGKEEEGILLDVYSVTRRKLVLRVFEALRIDLVVGFDRTFPCVDTYMEKALLACGGGAPNPALTEARSAVGVVQRILTEDSVKRLLKFDGVMLGVGFLFPLLELINSADYLYHSGVLDENSRYKFAEQFETIAHLVQKKDFLNATKLLSVTVMNLNPGGQKSLFQKLTGFEHHASIATPERPKETKAYFDYANSEDFKKRIHVDPVRQLDKTRVNLVMQLAVQDFFVNISETLVYVLNNARVLMYVAEYDAVFPAFNIEDQFRKVEWRGAEIYRKACRRLWHRNGNSSDELRGYETVAGAVVFATVLFGGHYISLDRSAAVSELYSRFLNFPERVAKGEINTTATC
;
A
#
# COMPACT_ATOMS: atom_id res chain seq x y z
N MET A 1 -19.48 -16.12 -20.57
CA MET A 1 -18.25 -15.40 -20.96
C MET A 1 -17.20 -16.41 -21.40
N ASN A 2 -16.48 -16.14 -22.49
CA ASN A 2 -15.35 -16.96 -22.95
C ASN A 2 -14.08 -16.11 -22.90
N VAL A 3 -12.95 -16.70 -22.50
CA VAL A 3 -11.67 -15.97 -22.35
C VAL A 3 -10.62 -16.64 -23.22
N LEU A 4 -9.91 -15.83 -24.01
CA LEU A 4 -8.78 -16.26 -24.81
C LEU A 4 -7.49 -15.69 -24.18
N TYR A 5 -6.66 -16.57 -23.61
CA TYR A 5 -5.32 -16.20 -23.16
C TYR A 5 -4.33 -16.36 -24.32
N VAL A 6 -3.51 -15.34 -24.54
CA VAL A 6 -2.56 -15.31 -25.66
C VAL A 6 -1.17 -15.01 -25.12
N ASP A 7 -0.24 -15.92 -25.38
CA ASP A 7 1.19 -15.64 -25.20
C ASP A 7 1.64 -14.71 -26.32
N GLN A 8 1.96 -13.47 -25.97
CA GLN A 8 2.30 -12.43 -26.92
C GLN A 8 3.33 -11.47 -26.30
N PRO A 9 4.24 -10.91 -27.11
CA PRO A 9 4.40 -11.12 -28.55
C PRO A 9 5.15 -12.43 -28.92
N ILE A 10 5.61 -12.56 -30.17
CA ILE A 10 6.51 -13.65 -30.58
C ILE A 10 7.72 -13.68 -29.63
N GLY A 11 8.02 -14.86 -29.07
CA GLY A 11 9.06 -15.05 -28.06
C GLY A 11 8.53 -15.13 -26.62
N ALA A 12 7.31 -14.65 -26.35
CA ALA A 12 6.70 -14.78 -25.04
C ALA A 12 6.11 -16.19 -24.85
N GLY A 13 6.34 -16.80 -23.68
CA GLY A 13 5.77 -18.10 -23.33
C GLY A 13 6.02 -19.17 -24.39
N TYR A 14 4.96 -19.79 -24.92
CA TYR A 14 5.06 -20.78 -25.99
C TYR A 14 5.07 -20.19 -27.41
N SER A 15 4.86 -18.88 -27.57
CA SER A 15 4.83 -18.22 -28.88
C SER A 15 6.22 -18.11 -29.49
N PHE A 16 6.36 -18.47 -30.77
CA PHE A 16 7.65 -18.53 -31.44
C PHE A 16 7.58 -17.98 -32.87
N GLY A 17 8.75 -17.60 -33.39
CA GLY A 17 8.92 -17.00 -34.72
C GLY A 17 10.38 -16.60 -34.92
N GLN A 18 10.71 -16.12 -36.12
CA GLN A 18 12.08 -15.73 -36.46
C GLN A 18 12.43 -14.31 -36.01
N GLU A 19 11.44 -13.41 -36.03
CA GLU A 19 11.64 -11.99 -35.71
C GLU A 19 10.86 -11.60 -34.46
N LEU A 20 11.56 -10.99 -33.50
CA LEU A 20 10.96 -10.45 -32.29
C LEU A 20 10.42 -9.04 -32.57
N PRO A 21 9.12 -8.79 -32.39
CA PRO A 21 8.59 -7.44 -32.52
C PRO A 21 9.14 -6.59 -31.38
N GLY A 22 9.56 -5.37 -31.72
CA GLY A 22 10.07 -4.41 -30.75
C GLY A 22 9.07 -3.32 -30.39
N THR A 23 8.00 -3.16 -31.17
CA THR A 23 7.08 -2.03 -31.04
C THR A 23 5.65 -2.47 -30.75
N LEU A 24 4.88 -1.58 -30.12
CA LEU A 24 3.44 -1.78 -29.91
C LEU A 24 2.69 -2.01 -31.23
N GLU A 25 3.11 -1.33 -32.31
CA GLU A 25 2.52 -1.44 -33.65
C GLU A 25 2.66 -2.85 -34.24
N GLU A 26 3.86 -3.42 -34.20
CA GLU A 26 4.14 -4.78 -34.67
C GLU A 26 3.39 -5.82 -33.83
N ALA A 27 3.47 -5.70 -32.49
CA ALA A 27 2.80 -6.61 -31.56
C ALA A 27 1.26 -6.60 -31.75
N SER A 28 0.67 -5.42 -31.90
CA SER A 28 -0.77 -5.25 -32.13
C SER A 28 -1.19 -5.83 -33.48
N THR A 29 -0.39 -5.64 -34.52
CA THR A 29 -0.64 -6.23 -35.85
C THR A 29 -0.61 -7.75 -35.82
N HIS A 30 0.33 -8.34 -35.08
CA HIS A 30 0.40 -9.78 -34.86
C HIS A 30 -0.83 -10.31 -34.10
N LEU A 31 -1.29 -9.60 -33.07
CA LEU A 31 -2.52 -9.95 -32.34
C LEU A 31 -3.77 -9.87 -33.23
N MET A 32 -3.92 -8.82 -34.03
CA MET A 32 -5.02 -8.71 -35.00
C MET A 32 -5.03 -9.89 -36.00
N ARG A 33 -3.85 -10.30 -36.47
CA ARG A 33 -3.70 -11.47 -37.36
C ARG A 33 -4.08 -12.77 -36.64
N LEU A 34 -3.68 -12.93 -35.38
CA LEU A 34 -4.04 -14.09 -34.56
C LEU A 34 -5.55 -14.17 -34.37
N ILE A 35 -6.21 -13.09 -33.95
CA ILE A 35 -7.66 -13.06 -33.71
C ILE A 35 -8.41 -13.40 -35.01
N ARG A 36 -8.00 -12.83 -36.15
CA ARG A 36 -8.58 -13.17 -37.45
C ARG A 36 -8.42 -14.64 -37.81
N ARG A 37 -7.27 -15.26 -37.53
CA ARG A 37 -7.05 -16.69 -37.75
C ARG A 37 -7.87 -17.54 -36.79
N PHE A 38 -7.95 -17.16 -35.52
CA PHE A 38 -8.80 -17.79 -34.52
C PHE A 38 -10.25 -17.85 -35.00
N LEU A 39 -10.81 -16.75 -35.50
CA LEU A 39 -12.20 -16.69 -36.02
C LEU A 39 -12.41 -17.45 -37.34
N ARG A 40 -11.34 -17.88 -38.02
CA ARG A 40 -11.44 -18.80 -39.17
C ARG A 40 -11.55 -20.25 -38.71
N VAL A 41 -10.80 -20.61 -37.67
CA VAL A 41 -10.82 -21.95 -37.06
C VAL A 41 -12.07 -22.16 -36.21
N PHE A 42 -12.49 -21.11 -35.49
CA PHE A 42 -13.64 -21.11 -34.60
C PHE A 42 -14.67 -20.04 -35.04
N PRO A 43 -15.37 -20.28 -36.17
CA PRO A 43 -16.33 -19.32 -36.73
C PRO A 43 -17.54 -19.04 -35.84
N GLU A 44 -17.86 -19.91 -34.89
CA GLU A 44 -18.95 -19.76 -33.91
C GLU A 44 -18.78 -18.56 -32.96
N TYR A 45 -17.59 -17.95 -32.92
CA TYR A 45 -17.34 -16.73 -32.15
C TYR A 45 -17.60 -15.43 -32.94
N LYS A 46 -17.88 -15.50 -34.25
CA LYS A 46 -18.17 -14.30 -35.05
C LYS A 46 -19.44 -13.59 -34.57
N GLY A 47 -19.44 -12.26 -34.64
CA GLY A 47 -20.56 -11.42 -34.23
C GLY A 47 -20.79 -11.34 -32.72
N ARG A 48 -19.93 -11.96 -31.90
CA ARG A 48 -20.02 -11.87 -30.44
C ARG A 48 -19.45 -10.55 -29.93
N ASP A 49 -19.98 -10.13 -28.79
CA ASP A 49 -19.39 -9.09 -27.96
C ASP A 49 -17.94 -9.43 -27.62
N PHE A 50 -17.05 -8.49 -27.92
CA PHE A 50 -15.61 -8.64 -27.80
C PHE A 50 -15.02 -7.56 -26.91
N TYR A 51 -14.16 -7.99 -25.99
CA TYR A 51 -13.41 -7.13 -25.09
C TYR A 51 -11.93 -7.46 -25.20
N VAL A 52 -11.09 -6.45 -25.05
CA VAL A 52 -9.64 -6.63 -24.90
C VAL A 52 -9.25 -6.31 -23.47
N ALA A 53 -8.40 -7.14 -22.88
CA ALA A 53 -7.99 -6.95 -21.50
C ALA A 53 -6.49 -7.23 -21.37
N GLY A 54 -5.83 -6.48 -20.49
CA GLY A 54 -4.44 -6.70 -20.16
C GLY A 54 -4.02 -5.98 -18.89
N GLU A 55 -2.99 -6.53 -18.25
CA GLU A 55 -2.39 -6.00 -17.02
C GLU A 55 -0.93 -5.62 -17.29
N SER A 56 -0.43 -4.58 -16.61
CA SER A 56 0.96 -4.12 -16.77
C SER A 56 1.25 -3.78 -18.23
N TYR A 57 2.32 -4.30 -18.83
CA TYR A 57 2.60 -4.16 -20.27
C TYR A 57 1.49 -4.76 -21.16
N GLY A 58 0.72 -5.72 -20.66
CA GLY A 58 -0.46 -6.24 -21.35
C GLY A 58 -1.56 -5.19 -21.55
N ALA A 59 -1.68 -4.20 -20.64
CA ALA A 59 -2.61 -3.08 -20.83
C ALA A 59 -2.21 -2.25 -22.05
N ARG A 60 -0.91 -2.05 -22.26
CA ARG A 60 -0.35 -1.40 -23.45
C ARG A 60 -0.74 -2.14 -24.72
N SER A 61 -0.58 -3.47 -24.72
CA SER A 61 -1.01 -4.32 -25.84
C SER A 61 -2.52 -4.25 -26.09
N ALA A 62 -3.34 -4.22 -25.04
CA ALA A 62 -4.80 -4.08 -25.15
C ALA A 62 -5.20 -2.74 -25.79
N VAL A 63 -4.54 -1.64 -25.40
CA VAL A 63 -4.71 -0.32 -26.04
C VAL A 63 -4.31 -0.34 -27.51
N GLY A 64 -3.19 -0.98 -27.85
CA GLY A 64 -2.76 -1.13 -29.25
C GLY A 64 -3.76 -1.90 -30.12
N VAL A 65 -4.30 -3.01 -29.62
CA VAL A 65 -5.37 -3.76 -30.30
C VAL A 65 -6.66 -2.94 -30.41
N ALA A 66 -7.06 -2.26 -29.34
CA ALA A 66 -8.24 -1.38 -29.36
C ALA A 66 -8.09 -0.30 -30.44
N MET A 67 -6.93 0.35 -30.52
CA MET A 67 -6.63 1.37 -31.52
C MET A 67 -6.72 0.81 -32.95
N LYS A 68 -6.18 -0.39 -33.19
CA LYS A 68 -6.29 -1.07 -34.49
C LYS A 68 -7.74 -1.34 -34.89
N ILE A 69 -8.57 -1.79 -33.95
CA ILE A 69 -10.00 -2.04 -34.19
C ILE A 69 -10.74 -0.74 -34.49
N ILE A 70 -10.53 0.31 -33.67
CA ILE A 70 -11.16 1.63 -33.82
C ILE A 70 -10.81 2.24 -35.18
N THR A 71 -9.52 2.22 -35.55
CA THR A 71 -9.03 2.78 -36.82
C THR A 71 -9.28 1.87 -38.03
N ARG A 72 -9.85 0.67 -37.81
CA ARG A 72 -10.11 -0.35 -38.84
C ARG A 72 -8.84 -0.78 -39.59
N GLN A 73 -7.71 -0.80 -38.89
CA GLN A 73 -6.39 -1.11 -39.42
C GLN A 73 -5.87 -2.44 -38.85
N PRO A 74 -5.17 -3.28 -39.64
CA PRO A 74 -5.19 -3.32 -41.10
C PRO A 74 -6.49 -3.96 -41.65
N TRP A 75 -7.33 -4.55 -40.79
CA TRP A 75 -8.58 -5.22 -41.19
C TRP A 75 -9.68 -5.04 -40.15
N GLN A 76 -10.93 -5.17 -40.59
CA GLN A 76 -12.06 -5.35 -39.67
C GLN A 76 -12.10 -6.79 -39.13
N LEU A 77 -12.37 -6.92 -37.84
CA LEU A 77 -12.67 -8.19 -37.21
C LEU A 77 -14.19 -8.41 -37.24
N PRO A 78 -14.69 -9.63 -37.56
CA PRO A 78 -16.11 -9.95 -37.51
C PRO A 78 -16.56 -10.17 -36.05
N LEU A 79 -16.41 -9.15 -35.21
CA LEU A 79 -16.69 -9.14 -33.78
C LEU A 79 -17.29 -7.78 -33.40
N GLU A 80 -18.14 -7.77 -32.37
CA GLU A 80 -18.75 -6.55 -31.85
C GLU A 80 -17.88 -5.99 -30.73
N PHE A 81 -17.03 -5.01 -31.01
CA PHE A 81 -16.11 -4.49 -30.00
C PHE A 81 -16.86 -3.65 -28.96
N LYS A 82 -16.80 -4.07 -27.69
CA LYS A 82 -17.57 -3.47 -26.59
C LYS A 82 -16.73 -2.71 -25.55
N GLY A 83 -15.42 -2.92 -25.50
CA GLY A 83 -14.58 -2.17 -24.56
C GLY A 83 -13.21 -2.77 -24.26
N ALA A 84 -12.46 -2.05 -23.43
CA ALA A 84 -11.14 -2.44 -22.95
C ALA A 84 -11.06 -2.49 -21.41
N MET A 85 -10.21 -3.38 -20.88
CA MET A 85 -9.89 -3.48 -19.45
C MET A 85 -8.37 -3.37 -19.26
N LEU A 86 -7.94 -2.37 -18.51
CA LEU A 86 -6.56 -1.94 -18.43
C LEU A 86 -6.15 -1.94 -16.96
N GLY A 87 -5.47 -3.00 -16.53
CA GLY A 87 -5.05 -3.17 -15.13
C GLY A 87 -3.61 -2.75 -14.90
N VAL A 88 -3.34 -2.03 -13.80
CA VAL A 88 -2.01 -1.61 -13.33
C VAL A 88 -1.10 -1.21 -14.50
N GLY A 89 -1.68 -0.38 -15.39
CA GLY A 89 -1.30 -0.39 -16.79
C GLY A 89 -0.03 0.40 -17.09
N PHE A 90 0.88 -0.21 -17.85
CA PHE A 90 2.02 0.47 -18.45
C PHE A 90 1.54 1.30 -19.65
N LEU A 91 0.87 2.43 -19.37
CA LEU A 91 0.24 3.27 -20.39
C LEU A 91 0.81 4.69 -20.47
N PHE A 92 1.44 5.17 -19.41
CA PHE A 92 1.92 6.55 -19.29
C PHE A 92 3.45 6.59 -19.35
N ASP A 93 4.03 7.75 -19.05
CA ASP A 93 5.47 7.87 -18.87
C ASP A 93 5.96 6.81 -17.88
N LEU A 94 6.81 5.90 -18.35
CA LEU A 94 7.26 4.78 -17.55
C LEU A 94 8.07 5.24 -16.35
N VAL A 95 8.99 6.18 -16.56
CA VAL A 95 9.97 6.57 -15.55
C VAL A 95 9.25 7.19 -14.36
N ASP A 96 8.31 8.10 -14.64
CA ASP A 96 7.49 8.72 -13.60
C ASP A 96 6.52 7.73 -12.94
N THR A 97 5.84 6.90 -13.74
CA THR A 97 4.80 6.02 -13.20
C THR A 97 5.40 4.93 -12.31
N ILE A 98 6.55 4.37 -12.69
CA ILE A 98 7.23 3.29 -11.95
C ILE A 98 8.11 3.81 -10.80
N ASN A 99 8.31 5.13 -10.71
CA ASN A 99 9.08 5.74 -9.62
C ASN A 99 8.30 5.63 -8.30
N SER A 100 8.54 4.54 -7.58
CA SER A 100 7.90 4.25 -6.30
C SER A 100 8.63 4.84 -5.09
N ALA A 101 9.57 5.76 -5.27
CA ALA A 101 10.35 6.33 -4.16
C ALA A 101 9.47 7.00 -3.10
N ASP A 102 8.55 7.85 -3.50
CA ASP A 102 7.62 8.51 -2.57
C ASP A 102 6.66 7.50 -1.95
N TYR A 103 6.10 6.61 -2.76
CA TYR A 103 5.19 5.57 -2.28
C TYR A 103 5.83 4.72 -1.17
N LEU A 104 7.05 4.22 -1.38
CA LEU A 104 7.77 3.40 -0.42
C LEU A 104 8.25 4.20 0.81
N PHE A 105 8.49 5.50 0.66
CA PHE A 105 8.79 6.39 1.78
C PHE A 105 7.57 6.60 2.68
N TYR A 106 6.43 7.00 2.09
CA TYR A 106 5.20 7.18 2.84
C TYR A 106 4.70 5.87 3.44
N SER A 107 4.92 4.72 2.78
CA SER A 107 4.59 3.40 3.34
C SER A 107 5.50 2.97 4.50
N GLY A 108 6.56 3.72 4.82
CA GLY A 108 7.52 3.40 5.88
C GLY A 108 8.59 2.38 5.49
N LEU A 109 8.62 1.91 4.24
CA LEU A 109 9.62 0.96 3.74
C LEU A 109 10.99 1.62 3.48
N LEU A 110 11.00 2.91 3.12
CA LEU A 110 12.21 3.72 2.98
C LEU A 110 12.26 4.82 4.03
N ASP A 111 13.45 5.11 4.56
CA ASP A 111 13.73 6.37 5.24
C ASP A 111 14.15 7.45 4.22
N GLU A 112 14.33 8.69 4.67
CA GLU A 112 14.73 9.83 3.83
C GLU A 112 16.00 9.55 3.01
N ASN A 113 17.01 8.92 3.62
CA ASN A 113 18.28 8.61 2.98
C ASN A 113 18.11 7.56 1.87
N SER A 114 17.30 6.52 2.13
CA SER A 114 17.02 5.46 1.17
C SER A 114 16.08 5.92 0.06
N ARG A 115 15.12 6.79 0.36
CA ARG A 115 14.26 7.49 -0.61
C ARG A 115 15.11 8.28 -1.60
N TYR A 116 16.03 9.12 -1.12
CA TYR A 116 16.94 9.90 -1.98
C TYR A 116 17.78 8.98 -2.87
N LYS A 117 18.39 7.92 -2.29
CA LYS A 117 19.18 6.95 -3.05
C LYS A 117 18.36 6.28 -4.16
N PHE A 118 17.11 5.90 -3.88
CA PHE A 118 16.22 5.27 -4.84
C PHE A 118 15.74 6.25 -5.93
N ALA A 119 15.27 7.44 -5.53
CA ALA A 119 14.83 8.50 -6.44
C ALA A 119 15.93 8.93 -7.43
N SER A 120 17.17 9.04 -6.97
CA SER A 120 18.32 9.40 -7.83
C SER A 120 18.57 8.42 -8.98
N GLN A 121 18.07 7.18 -8.90
CA GLN A 121 18.16 6.23 -10.01
C GLN A 121 17.15 6.58 -11.11
N PHE A 122 15.95 7.02 -10.74
CA PHE A 122 14.95 7.46 -11.71
C PHE A 122 15.37 8.75 -12.40
N GLU A 123 15.99 9.70 -11.70
CA GLU A 123 16.58 10.90 -12.33
C GLU A 123 17.65 10.54 -13.38
N LYS A 124 18.49 9.52 -13.09
CA LYS A 124 19.47 9.02 -14.07
C LYS A 124 18.79 8.35 -15.26
N ILE A 125 17.77 7.53 -15.02
CA ILE A 125 17.00 6.86 -16.08
C ILE A 125 16.35 7.92 -16.97
N ASP A 126 15.70 8.93 -16.39
CA ASP A 126 15.06 10.02 -17.12
C ASP A 126 16.06 10.79 -18.00
N SER A 127 17.23 11.15 -17.43
CA SER A 127 18.31 11.78 -18.19
C SER A 127 18.78 10.95 -19.39
N LEU A 128 18.91 9.62 -19.21
CA LEU A 128 19.27 8.70 -20.29
C LEU A 128 18.17 8.60 -21.36
N VAL A 129 16.90 8.60 -20.95
CA VAL A 129 15.74 8.61 -21.85
C VAL A 129 15.71 9.89 -22.68
N GLY A 130 15.93 11.06 -22.06
CA GLY A 130 16.04 12.35 -22.76
C GLY A 130 17.19 12.40 -23.77
N GLN A 131 18.29 11.68 -23.49
CA GLN A 131 19.42 11.50 -24.40
C GLN A 131 19.22 10.38 -25.43
N LYS A 132 18.04 9.73 -25.46
CA LYS A 132 17.69 8.58 -26.31
C LYS A 132 18.60 7.36 -26.12
N GLN A 133 19.24 7.24 -24.96
CA GLN A 133 20.08 6.10 -24.57
C GLN A 133 19.22 4.99 -23.94
N TYR A 134 18.19 4.53 -24.65
CA TYR A 134 17.17 3.61 -24.12
C TYR A 134 17.73 2.29 -23.62
N GLN A 135 18.80 1.77 -24.25
CA GLN A 135 19.44 0.55 -23.78
C GLN A 135 20.06 0.71 -22.40
N MET A 136 20.73 1.85 -22.16
CA MET A 136 21.31 2.14 -20.84
C MET A 136 20.21 2.43 -19.82
N ALA A 137 19.18 3.19 -20.20
CA ALA A 137 18.02 3.45 -19.35
C ALA A 137 17.33 2.15 -18.91
N ALA A 138 17.08 1.23 -19.84
CA ALA A 138 16.53 -0.10 -19.57
C ALA A 138 17.42 -0.94 -18.66
N PHE A 139 18.74 -0.90 -18.88
CA PHE A 139 19.70 -1.59 -18.03
C PHE A 139 19.65 -1.09 -16.57
N ILE A 140 19.69 0.24 -16.36
CA ILE A 140 19.59 0.81 -15.02
C ILE A 140 18.23 0.50 -14.39
N LEU A 141 17.14 0.62 -15.15
CA LEU A 141 15.78 0.27 -14.68
C LEU A 141 15.70 -1.19 -14.21
N SER A 142 16.38 -2.12 -14.90
CA SER A 142 16.45 -3.53 -14.52
C SER A 142 17.16 -3.77 -13.18
N GLN A 143 18.15 -2.93 -12.87
CA GLN A 143 18.91 -2.97 -11.61
C GLN A 143 18.21 -2.23 -10.47
N THR A 144 17.32 -1.29 -10.79
CA THR A 144 16.57 -0.50 -9.81
C THR A 144 15.36 -1.25 -9.28
N VAL A 145 14.40 -1.64 -10.13
CA VAL A 145 13.10 -2.19 -9.68
C VAL A 145 12.61 -3.42 -10.46
N LEU A 146 12.73 -3.48 -11.80
CA LEU A 146 12.08 -4.52 -12.62
C LEU A 146 12.73 -5.92 -12.58
N ASN A 147 13.88 -6.07 -11.92
CA ASN A 147 14.60 -7.35 -11.73
C ASN A 147 14.82 -8.15 -13.03
N MET A 148 15.04 -7.48 -14.17
CA MET A 148 15.21 -8.11 -15.49
C MET A 148 16.67 -8.55 -15.76
N ARG A 149 17.28 -9.31 -14.86
CA ARG A 149 18.76 -9.45 -14.84
C ARG A 149 19.29 -10.88 -14.77
N VAL A 150 20.62 -10.97 -14.82
CA VAL A 150 21.41 -12.17 -14.53
C VAL A 150 21.11 -12.69 -13.11
N LYS A 151 20.89 -14.00 -13.01
CA LYS A 151 20.50 -14.71 -11.79
C LYS A 151 21.48 -14.43 -10.63
N GLY A 152 20.98 -13.98 -9.48
CA GLY A 152 21.70 -13.95 -8.20
C GLY A 152 22.16 -12.59 -7.66
N GLN A 153 22.03 -11.49 -8.41
CA GLN A 153 22.25 -10.15 -7.84
C GLN A 153 20.99 -9.69 -7.07
N LYS A 154 21.04 -8.60 -6.27
CA LYS A 154 19.87 -7.92 -5.67
C LYS A 154 19.63 -6.52 -6.26
N THR A 155 18.39 -6.11 -6.52
CA THR A 155 18.10 -4.78 -7.10
C THR A 155 18.28 -3.72 -6.03
N ILE A 156 18.30 -2.44 -6.41
CA ILE A 156 18.32 -1.35 -5.43
C ILE A 156 17.06 -1.42 -4.56
N PHE A 157 15.89 -1.70 -5.15
CA PHE A 157 14.66 -1.98 -4.39
C PHE A 157 14.87 -3.09 -3.34
N GLN A 158 15.39 -4.25 -3.72
CA GLN A 158 15.57 -5.39 -2.81
C GLN A 158 16.62 -5.09 -1.73
N ASN A 159 17.68 -4.35 -2.07
CA ASN A 159 18.73 -3.98 -1.11
C ASN A 159 18.23 -2.98 -0.06
N LEU A 160 17.41 -2.00 -0.46
CA LEU A 160 16.91 -0.97 0.45
C LEU A 160 15.74 -1.47 1.30
N THR A 161 14.81 -2.22 0.72
CA THR A 161 13.60 -2.68 1.40
C THR A 161 13.79 -4.01 2.14
N GLY A 162 14.73 -4.85 1.70
CA GLY A 162 14.85 -6.25 2.12
C GLY A 162 13.81 -7.18 1.50
N PHE A 163 12.91 -6.67 0.65
CA PHE A 163 11.89 -7.49 0.00
C PHE A 163 12.53 -8.20 -1.18
N GLU A 164 12.28 -9.50 -1.34
CA GLU A 164 12.71 -10.29 -2.50
C GLU A 164 11.81 -10.06 -3.71
N HIS A 165 10.56 -9.64 -3.49
CA HIS A 165 9.56 -9.38 -4.51
C HIS A 165 9.03 -7.94 -4.45
N HIS A 166 8.96 -7.27 -5.60
CA HIS A 166 8.58 -5.86 -5.71
C HIS A 166 7.10 -5.65 -6.05
N GLY A 167 6.32 -6.72 -6.28
CA GLY A 167 4.93 -6.59 -6.71
C GLY A 167 3.95 -6.16 -5.62
N SER A 168 4.29 -6.26 -4.33
CA SER A 168 3.38 -5.83 -3.27
C SER A 168 4.12 -5.47 -1.99
N ILE A 169 3.72 -4.37 -1.34
CA ILE A 169 4.23 -4.00 0.00
C ILE A 169 3.75 -4.94 1.10
N SER A 170 2.75 -5.79 0.84
CA SER A 170 2.26 -6.78 1.81
C SER A 170 2.90 -8.16 1.65
N ARG A 171 3.81 -8.33 0.69
CA ARG A 171 4.41 -9.62 0.37
C ARG A 171 5.90 -9.48 0.06
N PRO A 172 6.78 -9.58 1.08
CA PRO A 172 8.22 -9.42 0.89
C PRO A 172 8.85 -10.59 0.14
N GLU A 173 8.29 -11.80 0.27
CA GLU A 173 8.82 -13.01 -0.35
C GLU A 173 8.31 -13.22 -1.78
N THR A 174 9.12 -13.86 -2.62
CA THR A 174 8.66 -14.30 -3.94
C THR A 174 7.56 -15.36 -3.79
N PRO A 175 6.40 -15.18 -4.44
CA PRO A 175 5.36 -16.19 -4.45
C PRO A 175 5.85 -17.56 -4.91
N LYS A 176 5.51 -18.63 -4.19
CA LYS A 176 5.88 -20.01 -4.57
C LYS A 176 5.01 -20.53 -5.69
N GLU A 177 3.80 -19.99 -5.81
CA GLU A 177 2.76 -20.41 -6.74
C GLU A 177 3.24 -20.31 -8.20
N PRO A 178 3.71 -19.14 -8.71
CA PRO A 178 4.20 -19.05 -10.08
C PRO A 178 5.25 -20.10 -10.41
N LYS A 179 6.20 -20.38 -9.50
CA LYS A 179 7.23 -21.40 -9.72
C LYS A 179 6.62 -22.79 -9.94
N VAL A 180 5.70 -23.21 -9.07
CA VAL A 180 5.00 -24.51 -9.21
C VAL A 180 4.26 -24.59 -10.54
N TYR A 181 3.62 -23.49 -10.95
CA TYR A 181 2.96 -23.43 -12.26
C TYR A 181 3.95 -23.53 -13.43
N PHE A 182 5.06 -22.80 -13.41
CA PHE A 182 6.08 -22.89 -14.46
C PHE A 182 6.65 -24.30 -14.54
N ASP A 183 6.90 -24.96 -13.41
CA ASP A 183 7.39 -26.34 -13.38
C ASP A 183 6.36 -27.31 -14.01
N TYR A 184 5.07 -27.18 -13.63
CA TYR A 184 4.00 -28.00 -14.20
C TYR A 184 3.78 -27.72 -15.70
N ALA A 185 3.72 -26.45 -16.09
CA ALA A 185 3.53 -26.03 -17.47
C ALA A 185 4.71 -26.46 -18.37
N ASN A 186 5.91 -26.58 -17.80
CA ASN A 186 7.08 -27.10 -18.49
C ASN A 186 7.17 -28.62 -18.53
N SER A 187 6.26 -29.35 -17.88
CA SER A 187 6.20 -30.80 -17.98
C SER A 187 5.83 -31.27 -19.39
N SER A 188 6.38 -32.43 -19.78
CA SER A 188 6.07 -33.05 -21.08
C SER A 188 4.59 -33.41 -21.20
N ASP A 189 3.95 -33.84 -20.11
CA ASP A 189 2.52 -34.19 -20.10
C ASP A 189 1.65 -32.96 -20.37
N PHE A 190 1.89 -31.85 -19.66
CA PHE A 190 1.14 -30.61 -19.87
C PHE A 190 1.29 -30.13 -21.32
N LYS A 191 2.53 -30.02 -21.82
CA LYS A 191 2.80 -29.57 -23.20
C LYS A 191 2.11 -30.45 -24.24
N LYS A 192 2.10 -31.77 -24.04
CA LYS A 192 1.39 -32.71 -24.92
C LYS A 192 -0.12 -32.46 -24.92
N ARG A 193 -0.74 -32.20 -23.76
CA ARG A 193 -2.19 -31.95 -23.62
C ARG A 193 -2.65 -30.66 -24.29
N ILE A 194 -1.81 -29.62 -24.28
CA ILE A 194 -2.12 -28.34 -24.92
C ILE A 194 -1.54 -28.22 -26.34
N HIS A 195 -1.05 -29.32 -26.91
CA HIS A 195 -0.52 -29.41 -28.27
C HIS A 195 0.67 -28.46 -28.54
N VAL A 196 1.52 -28.25 -27.54
CA VAL A 196 2.76 -27.48 -27.66
C VAL A 196 3.94 -28.42 -27.93
N ASN A 197 4.87 -27.98 -28.78
CA ASN A 197 6.07 -28.75 -29.07
C ASN A 197 6.88 -29.00 -27.78
N PRO A 198 7.27 -30.25 -27.47
CA PRO A 198 8.01 -30.60 -26.24
C PRO A 198 9.28 -29.78 -26.00
N SER A 199 9.96 -29.31 -27.05
CA SER A 199 11.18 -28.51 -26.97
C SER A 199 10.93 -27.06 -26.52
N ARG A 200 9.68 -26.60 -26.51
CA ARG A 200 9.34 -25.26 -26.02
C ARG A 200 9.29 -25.26 -24.50
N ALA A 201 9.80 -24.19 -23.91
CA ALA A 201 9.68 -23.90 -22.50
C ALA A 201 8.78 -22.68 -22.34
N LEU A 202 7.90 -22.71 -21.34
CA LEU A 202 7.25 -21.53 -20.82
C LEU A 202 8.29 -20.78 -19.99
N ASP A 203 8.79 -19.68 -20.54
CA ASP A 203 9.66 -18.73 -19.84
C ASP A 203 8.85 -17.48 -19.48
N GLY A 204 8.89 -17.11 -18.20
CA GLY A 204 8.18 -15.94 -17.68
C GLY A 204 8.86 -14.61 -18.01
N MET A 205 10.15 -14.63 -18.37
CA MET A 205 10.89 -13.43 -18.73
C MET A 205 12.09 -13.77 -19.64
N TRP A 206 11.82 -13.89 -20.93
CA TRP A 206 12.91 -14.03 -21.89
C TRP A 206 13.63 -12.69 -22.07
N TYR A 207 14.88 -12.63 -21.58
CA TYR A 207 15.67 -11.40 -21.48
C TYR A 207 15.80 -10.65 -22.81
N ASP A 208 16.07 -11.35 -23.92
CA ASP A 208 16.25 -10.72 -25.22
C ASP A 208 14.99 -10.01 -25.71
N LEU A 209 13.82 -10.63 -25.49
CA LEU A 209 12.54 -10.01 -25.81
C LEU A 209 12.25 -8.81 -24.90
N ALA A 210 12.48 -8.96 -23.59
CA ALA A 210 12.29 -7.87 -22.63
C ALA A 210 13.17 -6.66 -22.99
N MET A 211 14.45 -6.89 -23.31
CA MET A 211 15.36 -5.83 -23.73
C MET A 211 14.99 -5.23 -25.09
N LYS A 212 14.51 -6.04 -26.03
CA LYS A 212 14.04 -5.54 -27.34
C LYS A 212 12.87 -4.57 -27.16
N LEU A 213 11.87 -4.94 -26.35
CA LEU A 213 10.73 -4.07 -26.01
C LEU A 213 11.18 -2.85 -25.20
N ALA A 214 12.14 -3.02 -24.30
CA ALA A 214 12.65 -1.91 -23.50
C ALA A 214 13.34 -0.83 -24.33
N VAL A 215 14.11 -1.23 -25.34
CA VAL A 215 14.80 -0.29 -26.24
C VAL A 215 13.85 0.36 -27.25
N SER A 216 12.81 -0.36 -27.68
CA SER A 216 11.98 0.07 -28.82
C SER A 216 10.59 0.60 -28.44
N ASP A 217 10.08 0.34 -27.23
CA ASP A 217 8.70 0.69 -26.87
C ASP A 217 8.50 1.19 -25.43
N PHE A 218 9.27 0.73 -24.44
CA PHE A 218 9.03 1.10 -23.03
C PHE A 218 8.98 2.61 -22.77
N PHE A 219 9.84 3.37 -23.46
CA PHE A 219 9.95 4.81 -23.30
C PHE A 219 9.19 5.60 -24.39
N VAL A 220 8.35 4.92 -25.17
CA VAL A 220 7.52 5.57 -26.19
C VAL A 220 6.24 6.07 -25.56
N ASP A 221 6.01 7.38 -25.66
CA ASP A 221 4.76 8.01 -25.24
C ASP A 221 3.60 7.58 -26.15
N ILE A 222 2.57 7.00 -25.54
CA ILE A 222 1.34 6.59 -26.21
C ILE A 222 0.11 7.33 -25.68
N LYS A 223 0.29 8.44 -24.97
CA LYS A 223 -0.77 9.27 -24.39
C LYS A 223 -1.91 9.52 -25.38
N THR A 224 -1.60 9.98 -26.59
CA THR A 224 -2.61 10.23 -27.63
C THR A 224 -3.41 8.98 -27.99
N THR A 225 -2.75 7.81 -28.04
CA THR A 225 -3.43 6.54 -28.32
C THR A 225 -4.40 6.18 -27.19
N VAL A 226 -3.97 6.37 -25.94
CA VAL A 226 -4.81 6.16 -24.76
C VAL A 226 -6.02 7.10 -24.79
N GLU A 227 -5.82 8.40 -25.01
CA GLU A 227 -6.89 9.40 -25.10
C GLU A 227 -7.93 9.07 -26.17
N ILE A 228 -7.49 8.64 -27.36
CA ILE A 228 -8.39 8.19 -28.43
C ILE A 228 -9.21 6.97 -27.99
N VAL A 229 -8.58 5.97 -27.37
CA VAL A 229 -9.28 4.77 -26.87
C VAL A 229 -10.33 5.15 -25.82
N LEU A 230 -9.99 5.98 -24.84
CA LEU A 230 -10.92 6.43 -23.79
C LEU A 230 -12.14 7.19 -24.36
N ASN A 231 -11.95 7.99 -25.41
CA ASN A 231 -13.03 8.73 -26.06
C ASN A 231 -13.97 7.83 -26.87
N GLN A 232 -13.44 6.77 -27.48
CA GLN A 232 -14.19 5.97 -28.43
C GLN A 232 -14.95 4.83 -27.75
N ILE A 233 -14.33 4.13 -26.80
CA ILE A 233 -14.88 2.89 -26.25
C ILE A 233 -15.05 2.91 -24.72
N PRO A 234 -16.03 2.14 -24.20
CA PRO A 234 -16.11 1.87 -22.77
C PRO A 234 -14.81 1.23 -22.24
N THR A 235 -14.23 1.82 -21.19
CA THR A 235 -12.95 1.39 -20.64
C THR A 235 -13.03 1.22 -19.12
N LEU A 236 -12.58 0.07 -18.63
CA LEU A 236 -12.27 -0.13 -17.21
C LEU A 236 -10.77 0.07 -17.03
N PHE A 237 -10.38 1.05 -16.24
CA PHE A 237 -9.01 1.21 -15.76
C PHE A 237 -8.97 0.80 -14.30
N TYR A 238 -8.05 -0.07 -13.90
CA TYR A 238 -7.95 -0.48 -12.50
C TYR A 238 -6.51 -0.52 -12.00
N THR A 239 -6.31 -0.14 -10.74
CA THR A 239 -5.03 -0.13 -10.02
C THR A 239 -5.16 -0.89 -8.71
N ALA A 240 -4.08 -0.98 -7.94
CA ALA A 240 -4.04 -1.70 -6.68
C ALA A 240 -3.37 -0.87 -5.58
N GLU A 241 -3.92 -0.95 -4.37
CA GLU A 241 -3.43 -0.23 -3.18
C GLU A 241 -1.97 -0.55 -2.85
N PHE A 242 -1.58 -1.83 -2.91
CA PHE A 242 -0.27 -2.29 -2.47
C PHE A 242 0.75 -2.46 -3.60
N ASP A 243 0.43 -2.08 -4.84
CA ASP A 243 1.35 -2.21 -5.98
C ASP A 243 2.56 -1.27 -5.82
N ALA A 244 3.73 -1.85 -5.52
CA ALA A 244 4.99 -1.13 -5.39
C ALA A 244 5.74 -0.94 -6.73
N VAL A 245 5.26 -1.55 -7.81
CA VAL A 245 5.80 -1.39 -9.16
C VAL A 245 5.16 -0.17 -9.82
N PHE A 246 3.83 -0.12 -9.84
CA PHE A 246 3.06 1.00 -10.37
C PHE A 246 2.10 1.53 -9.30
N PRO A 247 2.59 2.34 -8.34
CA PRO A 247 1.77 2.87 -7.27
C PRO A 247 0.50 3.54 -7.79
N ALA A 248 -0.65 3.23 -7.18
CA ALA A 248 -1.94 3.75 -7.59
C ALA A 248 -1.95 5.28 -7.70
N VAL A 249 -1.27 5.97 -6.76
CA VAL A 249 -1.11 7.43 -6.74
C VAL A 249 -0.40 7.98 -7.98
N ASN A 250 0.60 7.28 -8.50
CA ASN A 250 1.32 7.70 -9.70
C ASN A 250 0.43 7.52 -10.94
N LEU A 251 -0.21 6.36 -11.07
CA LEU A 251 -1.14 6.08 -12.17
C LEU A 251 -2.33 7.06 -12.19
N GLU A 252 -2.89 7.39 -11.02
CA GLU A 252 -4.00 8.35 -10.88
C GLU A 252 -3.57 9.74 -11.34
N ARG A 253 -2.40 10.21 -10.91
CA ARG A 253 -1.85 11.52 -11.30
C ARG A 253 -1.70 11.65 -12.82
N HIS A 254 -1.16 10.64 -13.49
CA HIS A 254 -1.05 10.65 -14.95
C HIS A 254 -2.42 10.58 -15.62
N PHE A 255 -3.31 9.69 -15.14
CA PHE A 255 -4.66 9.56 -15.69
C PHE A 255 -5.46 10.87 -15.58
N ARG A 256 -5.34 11.59 -14.45
CA ARG A 256 -6.00 12.86 -14.17
C ARG A 256 -5.57 14.00 -15.12
N ASN A 257 -4.34 13.90 -15.63
CA ASN A 257 -3.72 14.87 -16.55
C ASN A 257 -3.95 14.55 -18.04
N LEU A 258 -4.64 13.46 -18.36
CA LEU A 258 -5.06 13.16 -19.72
C LEU A 258 -6.07 14.19 -20.23
N ASN A 259 -6.00 14.50 -21.52
CA ASN A 259 -6.93 15.36 -22.22
C ASN A 259 -7.91 14.52 -23.07
N TRP A 260 -8.98 14.07 -22.42
CA TRP A 260 -10.04 13.28 -23.04
C TRP A 260 -11.41 13.86 -22.65
N GLU A 261 -12.48 13.45 -23.35
CA GLU A 261 -13.83 14.05 -23.24
C GLU A 261 -14.40 14.01 -21.82
N GLY A 262 -14.05 12.99 -21.03
CA GLY A 262 -14.48 12.86 -19.63
C GLY A 262 -13.48 13.38 -18.60
N SER A 263 -12.40 14.06 -19.00
CA SER A 263 -11.32 14.46 -18.08
C SER A 263 -11.79 15.40 -16.97
N GLU A 264 -12.59 16.43 -17.29
CA GLU A 264 -13.16 17.33 -16.29
C GLU A 264 -14.16 16.62 -15.37
N LEU A 265 -15.02 15.75 -15.94
CA LEU A 265 -15.94 14.92 -15.17
C LEU A 265 -15.19 14.03 -14.17
N TYR A 266 -14.06 13.44 -14.59
CA TYR A 266 -13.24 12.62 -13.72
C TYR A 266 -12.60 13.43 -12.59
N ARG A 267 -12.06 14.61 -12.90
CA ARG A 267 -11.42 15.47 -11.89
C ARG A 267 -12.39 15.90 -10.79
N ASN A 268 -13.64 16.16 -11.17
CA ASN A 268 -14.71 16.60 -10.28
C ASN A 268 -15.49 15.42 -9.65
N ALA A 269 -15.31 14.19 -10.14
CA ALA A 269 -16.02 13.03 -9.62
C ALA A 269 -15.55 12.66 -8.21
N CYS A 270 -16.53 12.44 -7.33
CA CYS A 270 -16.28 11.88 -6.00
C CYS A 270 -15.93 10.38 -6.10
N GLN A 271 -14.87 9.98 -5.39
CA GLN A 271 -14.55 8.57 -5.16
C GLN A 271 -15.71 7.88 -4.43
N ARG A 272 -16.11 6.69 -4.90
CA ARG A 272 -17.18 5.89 -4.28
C ARG A 272 -16.64 4.59 -3.73
N LEU A 273 -17.19 4.18 -2.59
CA LEU A 273 -16.89 2.89 -1.97
C LEU A 273 -17.49 1.75 -2.80
N TRP A 274 -16.69 0.72 -3.07
CA TRP A 274 -17.09 -0.47 -3.82
C TRP A 274 -17.11 -1.67 -2.89
N TYR A 275 -18.30 -2.25 -2.70
CA TYR A 275 -18.52 -3.40 -1.81
C TYR A 275 -18.81 -4.69 -2.59
N GLY A 276 -18.50 -5.82 -1.95
CA GLY A 276 -18.68 -7.14 -2.53
C GLY A 276 -20.14 -7.55 -2.60
N LYS A 277 -20.56 -8.11 -3.73
CA LYS A 277 -21.94 -8.61 -3.86
C LYS A 277 -22.22 -9.84 -2.98
N GLN A 278 -21.23 -10.72 -2.84
CA GLN A 278 -21.35 -11.97 -2.07
C GLN A 278 -21.27 -11.70 -0.55
N LYS A 279 -20.53 -10.67 -0.16
CA LYS A 279 -20.40 -10.18 1.20
C LYS A 279 -20.64 -8.66 1.17
N PRO A 280 -21.89 -8.18 1.35
CA PRO A 280 -22.25 -6.78 1.20
C PRO A 280 -21.46 -5.79 2.08
N ASN A 281 -20.83 -6.27 3.15
CA ASN A 281 -20.00 -5.47 4.04
C ASN A 281 -18.50 -5.51 3.69
N GLU A 282 -18.07 -6.39 2.78
CA GLU A 282 -16.67 -6.48 2.36
C GLU A 282 -16.34 -5.32 1.42
N LEU A 283 -15.59 -4.35 1.92
CA LEU A 283 -15.06 -3.27 1.10
C LEU A 283 -14.00 -3.84 0.13
N LEU A 284 -14.27 -3.74 -1.17
CA LEU A 284 -13.39 -4.23 -2.23
C LEU A 284 -12.42 -3.16 -2.74
N GLY A 285 -12.80 -1.89 -2.60
CA GLY A 285 -11.99 -0.74 -2.96
C GLY A 285 -12.82 0.46 -3.35
N TYR A 286 -12.34 1.20 -4.35
CA TYR A 286 -12.90 2.48 -4.72
C TYR A 286 -13.15 2.58 -6.22
N VAL A 287 -14.16 3.34 -6.61
CA VAL A 287 -14.49 3.59 -8.02
C VAL A 287 -14.83 5.05 -8.31
N LYS A 288 -14.41 5.52 -9.48
CA LYS A 288 -14.84 6.78 -10.10
C LYS A 288 -15.36 6.49 -11.50
N ARG A 289 -16.55 6.98 -11.81
CA ARG A 289 -17.12 6.89 -13.16
C ARG A 289 -17.13 8.26 -13.79
N ALA A 290 -16.57 8.38 -14.98
CA ALA A 290 -16.58 9.60 -15.77
C ALA A 290 -16.70 9.24 -17.25
N TYR A 291 -17.68 9.82 -17.94
CA TYR A 291 -17.96 9.50 -19.35
C TYR A 291 -18.02 7.98 -19.55
N LYS A 292 -17.34 7.42 -20.56
CA LYS A 292 -17.23 5.99 -20.87
C LYS A 292 -16.22 5.22 -20.01
N VAL A 293 -15.62 5.85 -19.00
CA VAL A 293 -14.56 5.25 -18.19
C VAL A 293 -15.03 4.96 -16.77
N LEU A 294 -14.66 3.77 -16.29
CA LEU A 294 -14.67 3.42 -14.88
C LEU A 294 -13.22 3.25 -14.41
N TYR A 295 -12.80 4.10 -13.48
CA TYR A 295 -11.51 3.99 -12.80
C TYR A 295 -11.73 3.30 -11.45
N ALA A 296 -10.94 2.27 -11.14
CA ALA A 296 -11.06 1.51 -9.90
C ALA A 296 -9.71 1.37 -9.19
N THR A 297 -9.71 1.53 -7.87
CA THR A 297 -8.56 1.16 -7.02
C THR A 297 -8.96 -0.06 -6.20
N VAL A 298 -8.23 -1.15 -6.32
CA VAL A 298 -8.50 -2.40 -5.61
C VAL A 298 -7.71 -2.42 -4.29
N LEU A 299 -8.41 -2.52 -3.16
CA LEU A 299 -7.77 -2.64 -1.84
C LEU A 299 -7.09 -4.00 -1.68
N PHE A 300 -5.97 -4.00 -0.96
CA PHE A 300 -5.11 -5.16 -0.64
C PHE A 300 -4.52 -5.91 -1.85
N GLY A 301 -4.71 -5.40 -3.06
CA GLY A 301 -4.07 -5.94 -4.25
C GLY A 301 -2.68 -5.35 -4.44
N GLY A 302 -1.71 -6.14 -4.87
CA GLY A 302 -0.46 -5.65 -5.45
C GLY A 302 -0.51 -5.63 -6.98
N HIS A 303 0.66 -5.67 -7.62
CA HIS A 303 0.80 -5.74 -9.08
C HIS A 303 0.09 -6.94 -9.69
N TYR A 304 0.05 -8.05 -8.98
CA TYR A 304 -0.64 -9.27 -9.39
C TYR A 304 -1.96 -9.41 -8.62
N ILE A 305 -2.89 -8.47 -8.84
CA ILE A 305 -4.14 -8.34 -8.08
C ILE A 305 -4.90 -9.67 -7.92
N SER A 306 -4.90 -10.52 -8.95
CA SER A 306 -5.55 -11.84 -8.91
C SER A 306 -4.93 -12.82 -7.92
N LEU A 307 -3.62 -12.72 -7.69
CA LEU A 307 -2.88 -13.55 -6.74
C LEU A 307 -3.00 -12.99 -5.32
N ASP A 308 -2.80 -11.69 -5.17
CA ASP A 308 -2.67 -11.06 -3.85
C ASP A 308 -4.01 -11.04 -3.09
N ARG A 309 -5.11 -10.71 -3.78
CA ARG A 309 -6.45 -10.66 -3.15
C ARG A 309 -6.98 -12.05 -2.77
N ALA A 310 -6.52 -13.12 -3.40
CA ALA A 310 -6.90 -14.47 -3.02
C ALA A 310 -6.34 -14.87 -1.64
N ILE A 311 -5.26 -14.20 -1.20
CA ILE A 311 -4.49 -14.53 0.01
C ILE A 311 -4.74 -13.50 1.13
N GLY A 312 -4.96 -12.22 0.78
CA GLY A 312 -5.12 -11.10 1.74
C GLY A 312 -6.35 -11.14 2.65
N SER A 313 -7.31 -12.05 2.46
CA SER A 313 -8.51 -12.16 3.29
C SER A 313 -8.30 -12.93 4.60
N GLY A 314 -7.22 -12.65 5.35
CA GLY A 314 -7.08 -12.94 6.79
C GLY A 314 -7.54 -14.32 7.29
N GLY A 315 -7.33 -15.39 6.52
CA GLY A 315 -7.79 -16.73 6.87
C GLY A 315 -6.63 -17.66 7.15
N LYS A 316 -6.36 -17.94 8.43
CA LYS A 316 -5.92 -19.28 8.82
C LYS A 316 -7.09 -20.22 8.50
N GLU A 317 -7.24 -20.71 7.28
CA GLU A 317 -8.09 -21.87 6.99
C GLU A 317 -7.79 -22.47 5.61
N GLU A 318 -7.53 -23.79 5.67
CA GLU A 318 -7.49 -24.79 4.60
C GLU A 318 -6.19 -24.98 3.78
N GLU A 319 -5.31 -25.83 4.33
CA GLU A 319 -4.32 -26.68 3.63
C GLU A 319 -4.93 -27.62 2.56
N GLY A 320 -6.22 -27.48 2.19
CA GLY A 320 -6.93 -28.29 1.20
C GLY A 320 -7.02 -27.70 -0.21
N ILE A 321 -6.63 -26.44 -0.43
CA ILE A 321 -6.91 -25.71 -1.69
C ILE A 321 -5.73 -25.77 -2.69
N LEU A 322 -4.72 -26.63 -2.47
CA LEU A 322 -3.56 -26.74 -3.37
C LEU A 322 -3.94 -27.12 -4.84
N LEU A 323 -5.11 -27.72 -5.05
CA LEU A 323 -5.64 -28.07 -6.38
C LEU A 323 -6.66 -27.07 -6.95
N ASP A 324 -7.34 -26.30 -6.09
CA ASP A 324 -8.37 -25.33 -6.51
C ASP A 324 -7.82 -23.91 -6.74
N VAL A 325 -6.63 -23.60 -6.21
CA VAL A 325 -5.92 -22.34 -6.52
C VAL A 325 -5.55 -22.26 -8.01
N TYR A 326 -5.54 -23.34 -8.79
CA TYR A 326 -5.10 -23.31 -10.20
C TYR A 326 -6.20 -23.47 -11.24
N SER A 327 -7.33 -24.09 -10.93
CA SER A 327 -8.45 -24.18 -11.88
C SER A 327 -9.34 -22.91 -11.88
N VAL A 328 -9.14 -22.03 -10.88
CA VAL A 328 -10.09 -20.95 -10.55
C VAL A 328 -9.49 -19.52 -10.60
N THR A 329 -8.16 -19.35 -10.55
CA THR A 329 -7.50 -18.06 -10.26
C THR A 329 -7.45 -17.03 -11.40
N ARG A 330 -7.71 -17.40 -12.66
CA ARG A 330 -8.00 -16.37 -13.70
C ARG A 330 -9.47 -16.26 -14.08
N ARG A 331 -10.30 -17.25 -13.72
CA ARG A 331 -11.75 -17.19 -13.93
C ARG A 331 -12.37 -16.16 -12.98
N LYS A 332 -12.04 -16.19 -11.69
CA LYS A 332 -12.83 -15.43 -10.70
C LYS A 332 -12.53 -13.92 -10.60
N LEU A 333 -11.36 -13.36 -10.92
CA LEU A 333 -11.18 -11.89 -10.72
C LEU A 333 -11.73 -11.06 -11.88
N VAL A 334 -11.39 -11.33 -13.14
CA VAL A 334 -12.03 -10.61 -14.27
C VAL A 334 -13.54 -10.79 -14.19
N LEU A 335 -14.03 -12.01 -13.89
CA LEU A 335 -15.46 -12.24 -13.66
C LEU A 335 -15.99 -11.57 -12.38
N ARG A 336 -15.27 -11.49 -11.25
CA ARG A 336 -15.75 -10.82 -10.01
C ARG A 336 -15.65 -9.31 -10.10
N VAL A 337 -14.65 -8.75 -10.76
CA VAL A 337 -14.58 -7.32 -11.12
C VAL A 337 -15.75 -7.01 -12.04
N PHE A 338 -16.03 -7.85 -13.04
CA PHE A 338 -17.20 -7.67 -13.93
C PHE A 338 -18.56 -7.91 -13.22
N GLU A 339 -18.68 -8.94 -12.38
CA GLU A 339 -19.90 -9.32 -11.63
C GLU A 339 -20.17 -8.39 -10.44
N ALA A 340 -19.12 -7.88 -9.78
CA ALA A 340 -19.22 -6.97 -8.64
C ALA A 340 -19.28 -5.50 -9.08
N LEU A 341 -18.79 -5.15 -10.28
CA LEU A 341 -19.03 -3.82 -10.85
C LEU A 341 -20.35 -3.76 -11.65
N ARG A 342 -20.96 -4.92 -12.01
CA ARG A 342 -22.17 -5.02 -12.86
C ARG A 342 -22.18 -3.95 -13.96
N ILE A 343 -21.06 -3.81 -14.67
CA ILE A 343 -20.98 -2.86 -15.77
C ILE A 343 -21.69 -3.49 -16.97
N ASP A 344 -22.99 -3.23 -17.09
CA ASP A 344 -23.55 -3.13 -18.43
C ASP A 344 -22.86 -1.92 -19.06
N LEU A 345 -21.73 -2.15 -19.77
CA LEU A 345 -21.09 -1.12 -20.60
C LEU A 345 -22.05 -0.61 -21.70
N VAL A 346 -23.25 -1.18 -21.78
CA VAL A 346 -24.32 -0.96 -22.76
C VAL A 346 -25.54 -0.21 -22.16
N VAL A 347 -25.69 -0.02 -20.85
CA VAL A 347 -26.91 0.59 -20.28
C VAL A 347 -26.67 2.00 -19.73
N GLY A 348 -27.31 2.99 -20.37
CA GLY A 348 -27.80 4.25 -19.81
C GLY A 348 -26.84 5.04 -18.90
N PHE A 349 -26.05 5.92 -19.51
CA PHE A 349 -25.26 6.96 -18.82
C PHE A 349 -26.17 8.10 -18.36
N ASP A 350 -26.91 7.92 -17.28
CA ASP A 350 -27.60 9.04 -16.66
C ASP A 350 -27.89 8.76 -15.19
N ARG A 351 -27.07 9.34 -14.30
CA ARG A 351 -27.29 9.60 -12.86
C ARG A 351 -25.95 9.97 -12.23
N THR A 352 -25.68 11.27 -12.21
CA THR A 352 -24.87 11.87 -11.15
C THR A 352 -25.57 11.56 -9.83
N PHE A 353 -24.92 10.76 -8.97
CA PHE A 353 -25.35 10.65 -7.58
C PHE A 353 -24.58 11.71 -6.80
N PRO A 354 -25.26 12.49 -5.94
CA PRO A 354 -24.64 13.62 -5.26
C PRO A 354 -23.45 13.16 -4.43
N CYS A 355 -22.44 14.02 -4.37
CA CYS A 355 -21.32 13.85 -3.45
C CYS A 355 -21.84 13.81 -2.02
N VAL A 356 -21.05 13.24 -1.10
CA VAL A 356 -21.27 13.48 0.33
C VAL A 356 -20.97 14.96 0.55
N ASP A 357 -22.01 15.78 0.41
CA ASP A 357 -21.94 17.20 0.70
C ASP A 357 -21.71 17.38 2.20
N THR A 358 -20.78 18.28 2.49
CA THR A 358 -20.41 18.76 3.81
C THR A 358 -21.64 19.28 4.56
N TYR A 359 -22.15 18.48 5.50
CA TYR A 359 -22.90 18.97 6.65
C TYR A 359 -22.24 18.43 7.91
N MET A 360 -21.36 19.26 8.49
CA MET A 360 -20.93 19.15 9.89
C MET A 360 -21.11 20.51 10.55
N GLU A 361 -22.36 20.96 10.66
CA GLU A 361 -22.73 21.93 11.67
C GLU A 361 -23.76 21.30 12.61
N LYS A 362 -23.46 21.40 13.90
CA LYS A 362 -24.23 20.95 15.08
C LYS A 362 -24.03 19.49 15.50
N ALA A 363 -23.03 19.29 16.35
CA ALA A 363 -23.12 18.32 17.45
C ALA A 363 -22.58 18.97 18.72
N LEU A 364 -23.49 19.48 19.57
CA LEU A 364 -23.21 19.98 20.90
C LEU A 364 -24.06 19.20 21.92
N LEU A 365 -23.36 18.75 22.97
CA LEU A 365 -23.83 18.37 24.31
C LEU A 365 -24.66 17.08 24.47
N ALA A 366 -24.02 16.06 25.05
CA ALA A 366 -24.27 15.56 26.41
C ALA A 366 -23.46 14.27 26.62
N CYS A 367 -22.55 14.23 27.58
CA CYS A 367 -21.75 13.05 27.86
C CYS A 367 -21.89 12.66 29.34
N GLY A 368 -22.45 11.47 29.58
CA GLY A 368 -22.43 10.75 30.86
C GLY A 368 -21.12 9.96 31.04
N GLY A 369 -20.73 9.75 32.30
CA GLY A 369 -19.36 9.44 32.70
C GLY A 369 -18.89 7.98 32.67
N GLY A 370 -17.56 7.85 32.72
CA GLY A 370 -16.72 6.67 32.96
C GLY A 370 -15.24 6.98 32.55
N ALA A 371 -14.23 6.27 33.08
CA ALA A 371 -12.73 6.23 32.85
C ALA A 371 -12.02 5.58 31.58
N PRO A 372 -11.00 6.21 30.98
CA PRO A 372 -10.65 6.11 29.56
C PRO A 372 -10.00 4.78 29.12
N ASN A 373 -9.72 4.66 27.81
CA ASN A 373 -8.63 3.82 27.32
C ASN A 373 -7.30 4.58 27.53
N PRO A 374 -6.37 4.11 28.39
CA PRO A 374 -5.09 4.79 28.66
C PRO A 374 -4.10 4.80 27.49
N ALA A 375 -4.38 4.03 26.42
CA ALA A 375 -3.39 3.71 25.39
C ALA A 375 -2.86 4.90 24.55
N LEU A 376 -3.56 6.04 24.51
CA LEU A 376 -3.15 7.16 23.63
C LEU A 376 -1.94 7.93 24.18
N THR A 377 -1.75 8.02 25.49
CA THR A 377 -0.70 8.85 26.11
C THR A 377 0.42 8.02 26.75
N GLU A 378 0.45 6.71 26.55
CA GLU A 378 1.37 5.79 27.26
C GLU A 378 2.84 6.19 27.13
N ALA A 379 3.30 6.49 25.91
CA ALA A 379 4.69 6.88 25.71
C ALA A 379 5.02 8.23 26.35
N ARG A 380 4.14 9.22 26.24
CA ARG A 380 4.30 10.51 26.93
C ARG A 380 4.38 10.32 28.45
N SER A 381 3.46 9.56 29.03
CA SER A 381 3.47 9.25 30.47
C SER A 381 4.76 8.51 30.87
N ALA A 382 5.22 7.56 30.06
CA ALA A 382 6.46 6.84 30.30
C ALA A 382 7.67 7.78 30.33
N VAL A 383 7.81 8.70 29.37
CA VAL A 383 8.91 9.69 29.35
C VAL A 383 8.86 10.58 30.60
N GLY A 384 7.67 11.02 31.02
CA GLY A 384 7.51 11.80 32.26
C GLY A 384 7.91 11.02 33.53
N VAL A 385 7.54 9.74 33.62
CA VAL A 385 7.94 8.84 34.72
C VAL A 385 9.46 8.63 34.73
N VAL A 386 10.06 8.38 33.56
CA VAL A 386 11.51 8.20 33.43
C VAL A 386 12.26 9.45 33.86
N GLN A 387 11.80 10.64 33.44
CA GLN A 387 12.40 11.89 33.89
C GLN A 387 12.41 11.98 35.42
N ARG A 388 11.31 11.67 36.10
CA ARG A 388 11.25 11.66 37.57
C ARG A 388 12.17 10.63 38.21
N ILE A 389 12.22 9.40 37.67
CA ILE A 389 13.16 8.37 38.13
C ILE A 389 14.61 8.88 38.03
N LEU A 390 14.93 9.64 36.98
CA LEU A 390 16.26 10.17 36.71
C LEU A 390 16.58 11.51 37.41
N THR A 391 15.61 12.19 38.00
CA THR A 391 15.83 13.47 38.71
C THR A 391 15.63 13.37 40.22
N GLU A 392 14.72 12.52 40.71
CA GLU A 392 14.39 12.42 42.13
C GLU A 392 15.29 11.41 42.87
N ASP A 393 16.15 11.89 43.77
CA ASP A 393 17.12 11.06 44.52
C ASP A 393 16.46 10.03 45.46
N SER A 394 15.23 10.27 45.88
CA SER A 394 14.43 9.29 46.64
C SER A 394 14.08 8.07 45.78
N VAL A 395 13.78 8.27 44.50
CA VAL A 395 13.38 7.21 43.56
C VAL A 395 14.59 6.48 43.00
N LYS A 396 15.67 7.20 42.66
CA LYS A 396 16.94 6.61 42.17
C LYS A 396 17.51 5.54 43.09
N ARG A 397 17.34 5.70 44.40
CA ARG A 397 17.85 4.77 45.41
C ARG A 397 17.01 3.49 45.52
N LEU A 398 15.77 3.50 45.02
CA LEU A 398 14.82 2.40 45.14
C LEU A 398 14.79 1.50 43.90
N LEU A 399 15.06 2.04 42.72
CA LEU A 399 14.93 1.31 41.45
C LEU A 399 16.19 1.47 40.60
N LYS A 400 16.73 0.34 40.14
CA LYS A 400 17.72 0.33 39.07
C LYS A 400 16.98 0.54 37.74
N PHE A 401 17.23 1.67 37.09
CA PHE A 401 16.61 2.01 35.82
C PHE A 401 17.57 1.73 34.66
N ASP A 402 17.20 0.78 33.81
CA ASP A 402 18.05 0.28 32.73
C ASP A 402 17.69 0.89 31.35
N GLY A 403 16.45 1.34 31.14
CA GLY A 403 16.01 1.98 29.89
C GLY A 403 14.49 2.00 29.75
N VAL A 404 14.01 2.62 28.68
CA VAL A 404 12.57 2.73 28.37
C VAL A 404 12.27 2.24 26.97
N MET A 405 11.12 1.57 26.80
CA MET A 405 10.60 1.11 25.51
C MET A 405 9.30 1.86 25.22
N LEU A 406 9.20 2.48 24.05
CA LEU A 406 8.16 3.44 23.70
C LEU A 406 7.56 3.08 22.33
N GLY A 407 6.29 2.71 22.29
CA GLY A 407 5.51 2.82 21.05
C GLY A 407 5.22 4.29 20.80
N VAL A 408 5.64 4.87 19.67
CA VAL A 408 5.96 6.31 19.56
C VAL A 408 4.74 7.27 19.47
N GLY A 409 3.58 6.88 20.02
CA GLY A 409 2.41 7.76 20.10
C GLY A 409 2.64 9.00 20.98
N PHE A 410 2.11 10.17 20.56
CA PHE A 410 2.02 11.41 21.36
C PHE A 410 3.34 11.99 21.92
N LEU A 411 4.51 11.57 21.41
CA LEU A 411 5.80 12.13 21.84
C LEU A 411 6.14 13.48 21.18
N PHE A 412 5.56 13.76 20.03
CA PHE A 412 5.78 14.98 19.23
C PHE A 412 4.46 15.77 19.09
N PRO A 413 4.47 16.99 18.50
CA PRO A 413 3.25 17.76 18.28
C PRO A 413 2.18 16.93 17.57
N LEU A 414 1.03 16.73 18.23
CA LEU A 414 0.04 15.74 17.83
C LEU A 414 -0.44 15.88 16.38
N LEU A 415 -0.66 17.11 15.91
CA LEU A 415 -1.18 17.36 14.57
C LEU A 415 -0.20 16.95 13.47
N GLU A 416 1.11 17.07 13.73
CA GLU A 416 2.16 16.62 12.80
C GLU A 416 2.21 15.09 12.72
N LEU A 417 1.82 14.41 13.80
CA LEU A 417 1.85 12.95 13.85
C LEU A 417 0.61 12.33 13.23
N ILE A 418 -0.56 12.86 13.57
CA ILE A 418 -1.86 12.25 13.27
C ILE A 418 -2.47 12.70 11.95
N ASN A 419 -1.93 13.75 11.33
CA ASN A 419 -2.33 14.13 9.98
C ASN A 419 -1.82 13.10 8.97
N SER A 420 -2.64 12.09 8.70
CA SER A 420 -2.33 10.99 7.80
C SER A 420 -2.77 11.25 6.35
N ALA A 421 -3.08 12.50 5.97
CA ALA A 421 -3.56 12.84 4.63
C ALA A 421 -2.63 12.32 3.51
N ASP A 422 -1.34 12.61 3.61
CA ASP A 422 -0.36 12.20 2.60
C ASP A 422 -0.14 10.69 2.59
N TYR A 423 -0.10 10.07 3.77
CA TYR A 423 -0.01 8.62 3.87
C TYR A 423 -1.17 7.90 3.20
N LEU A 424 -2.40 8.33 3.48
CA LEU A 424 -3.60 7.74 2.93
C LEU A 424 -3.73 8.01 1.42
N TYR A 425 -3.23 9.16 0.95
CA TYR A 425 -3.16 9.46 -0.48
C TYR A 425 -2.14 8.59 -1.21
N HIS A 426 -0.92 8.50 -0.69
CA HIS A 426 0.13 7.71 -1.31
C HIS A 426 -0.17 6.20 -1.27
N SER A 427 -0.84 5.70 -0.21
CA SER A 427 -1.36 4.31 -0.18
C SER A 427 -2.51 4.04 -1.15
N GLY A 428 -3.07 5.06 -1.81
CA GLY A 428 -4.22 4.89 -2.72
C GLY A 428 -5.56 4.70 -1.99
N VAL A 429 -5.59 4.89 -0.67
CA VAL A 429 -6.80 4.87 0.15
C VAL A 429 -7.65 6.13 -0.07
N LEU A 430 -7.00 7.28 -0.22
CA LEU A 430 -7.63 8.54 -0.62
C LEU A 430 -7.21 8.94 -2.04
N ASP A 431 -8.14 9.50 -2.79
CA ASP A 431 -7.81 10.26 -4.00
C ASP A 431 -7.39 11.70 -3.66
N GLU A 432 -6.94 12.45 -4.66
CA GLU A 432 -6.49 13.84 -4.47
C GLU A 432 -7.56 14.73 -3.83
N ASN A 433 -8.82 14.62 -4.27
CA ASN A 433 -9.92 15.42 -3.73
C ASN A 433 -10.20 15.09 -2.25
N SER A 434 -10.18 13.82 -1.87
CA SER A 434 -10.41 13.40 -0.49
C SER A 434 -9.21 13.71 0.41
N ARG A 435 -7.98 13.65 -0.11
CA ARG A 435 -6.77 14.12 0.58
C ARG A 435 -6.92 15.59 0.96
N TYR A 436 -7.30 16.46 0.03
CA TYR A 436 -7.49 17.89 0.30
C TYR A 436 -8.54 18.13 1.40
N LYS A 437 -9.70 17.47 1.30
CA LYS A 437 -10.74 17.56 2.34
C LYS A 437 -10.26 17.11 3.72
N PHE A 438 -9.46 16.06 3.77
CA PHE A 438 -8.90 15.56 5.01
C PHE A 438 -7.84 16.52 5.58
N ALA A 439 -6.98 17.08 4.73
CA ALA A 439 -5.95 18.04 5.13
C ALA A 439 -6.52 19.39 5.60
N GLU A 440 -7.52 19.94 4.91
CA GLU A 440 -8.21 21.19 5.28
C GLU A 440 -8.81 21.12 6.70
N GLN A 441 -9.32 19.95 7.07
CA GLN A 441 -9.82 19.69 8.41
C GLN A 441 -8.71 19.81 9.47
N PHE A 442 -7.50 19.34 9.16
CA PHE A 442 -6.32 19.50 10.03
C PHE A 442 -5.84 20.93 10.12
N GLU A 443 -5.86 21.70 9.03
CA GLU A 443 -5.57 23.14 9.05
C GLU A 443 -6.52 23.90 9.97
N THR A 444 -7.82 23.55 9.92
CA THR A 444 -8.84 24.12 10.81
C THR A 444 -8.56 23.78 12.27
N ILE A 445 -8.17 22.52 12.58
CA ILE A 445 -7.78 22.12 13.93
C ILE A 445 -6.53 22.90 14.38
N ALA A 446 -5.53 23.05 13.52
CA ALA A 446 -4.31 23.79 13.83
C ALA A 446 -4.61 25.26 14.18
N HIS A 447 -5.52 25.92 13.45
CA HIS A 447 -5.96 27.28 13.75
C HIS A 447 -6.61 27.40 15.13
N LEU A 448 -7.43 26.42 15.53
CA LEU A 448 -8.04 26.37 16.86
C LEU A 448 -6.97 26.19 17.96
N VAL A 449 -5.99 25.31 17.73
CA VAL A 449 -4.85 25.10 18.65
C VAL A 449 -4.02 26.38 18.81
N GLN A 450 -3.73 27.10 17.72
CA GLN A 450 -3.01 28.38 17.76
C GLN A 450 -3.75 29.44 18.59
N LYS A 451 -5.09 29.45 18.52
CA LYS A 451 -5.96 30.30 19.34
C LYS A 451 -6.13 29.80 20.79
N LYS A 452 -5.48 28.70 21.16
CA LYS A 452 -5.63 28.01 22.45
C LYS A 452 -7.06 27.54 22.73
N ASP A 453 -7.88 27.37 21.69
CA ASP A 453 -9.22 26.78 21.77
C ASP A 453 -9.11 25.25 21.69
N PHE A 454 -8.50 24.66 22.73
CA PHE A 454 -8.23 23.23 22.76
C PHE A 454 -9.51 22.40 22.82
N LEU A 455 -10.59 22.92 23.43
CA LEU A 455 -11.86 22.22 23.50
C LEU A 455 -12.45 21.99 22.10
N ASN A 456 -12.52 23.04 21.28
CA ASN A 456 -13.07 22.89 19.92
C ASN A 456 -12.07 22.16 19.02
N ALA A 457 -10.76 22.36 19.19
CA ALA A 457 -9.74 21.58 18.48
C ALA A 457 -9.90 20.07 18.74
N THR A 458 -10.05 19.66 19.99
CA THR A 458 -10.26 18.25 20.35
C THR A 458 -11.58 17.72 19.81
N LYS A 459 -12.69 18.48 19.91
CA LYS A 459 -13.98 18.05 19.33
C LYS A 459 -13.84 17.81 17.83
N LEU A 460 -13.16 18.70 17.13
CA LEU A 460 -12.95 18.58 15.69
C LEU A 460 -12.03 17.39 15.36
N LEU A 461 -10.97 17.17 16.15
CA LEU A 461 -10.09 16.00 16.00
C LEU A 461 -10.83 14.67 16.23
N SER A 462 -11.76 14.64 17.21
CA SER A 462 -12.66 13.52 17.50
C SER A 462 -13.47 13.10 16.28
N VAL A 463 -14.12 14.06 15.63
CA VAL A 463 -14.98 13.80 14.46
C VAL A 463 -14.18 13.59 13.18
N THR A 464 -12.89 13.94 13.16
CA THR A 464 -12.02 13.81 12.00
C THR A 464 -11.42 12.42 11.91
N VAL A 465 -10.63 12.02 12.92
CA VAL A 465 -9.85 10.79 12.87
C VAL A 465 -9.98 9.96 14.14
N MET A 466 -10.04 10.55 15.34
CA MET A 466 -9.97 9.80 16.62
C MET A 466 -11.21 8.92 16.91
N ASN A 467 -12.31 9.09 16.17
CA ASN A 467 -13.52 8.27 16.27
C ASN A 467 -14.11 8.26 17.70
N LEU A 468 -14.22 9.44 18.33
CA LEU A 468 -14.82 9.60 19.67
C LEU A 468 -16.24 10.21 19.57
N ASN A 469 -16.95 9.90 18.49
CA ASN A 469 -18.25 10.49 18.18
C ASN A 469 -19.37 9.93 19.07
N PRO A 470 -20.29 10.77 19.56
CA PRO A 470 -21.52 10.31 20.20
C PRO A 470 -22.40 9.52 19.23
N GLY A 471 -23.06 8.47 19.72
CA GLY A 471 -24.11 7.77 18.97
C GLY A 471 -23.66 6.95 17.76
N GLY A 472 -22.36 6.68 17.61
CA GLY A 472 -21.84 5.84 16.51
C GLY A 472 -21.74 6.54 15.16
N GLN A 473 -21.75 7.88 15.13
CA GLN A 473 -21.53 8.62 13.88
C GLN A 473 -20.13 8.35 13.31
N LYS A 474 -20.06 8.16 11.98
CA LYS A 474 -18.78 7.95 11.28
C LYS A 474 -17.93 9.22 11.27
N SER A 475 -16.64 9.09 11.58
CA SER A 475 -15.65 10.16 11.45
C SER A 475 -15.40 10.52 9.98
N LEU A 476 -14.74 11.66 9.72
CA LEU A 476 -14.34 12.03 8.36
C LEU A 476 -13.46 10.94 7.73
N PHE A 477 -12.50 10.38 8.48
CA PHE A 477 -11.71 9.22 8.06
C PHE A 477 -12.63 8.08 7.58
N GLN A 478 -13.56 7.62 8.43
CA GLN A 478 -14.44 6.49 8.09
C GLN A 478 -15.37 6.80 6.90
N LYS A 479 -15.77 8.06 6.72
CA LYS A 479 -16.61 8.49 5.58
C LYS A 479 -15.83 8.48 4.27
N LEU A 480 -14.57 8.92 4.28
CA LEU A 480 -13.74 9.00 3.08
C LEU A 480 -13.15 7.65 2.68
N THR A 481 -12.71 6.85 3.65
CA THR A 481 -12.06 5.54 3.39
C THR A 481 -13.05 4.39 3.35
N GLY A 482 -14.22 4.53 3.99
CA GLY A 482 -15.15 3.42 4.18
C GLY A 482 -14.70 2.40 5.23
N PHE A 483 -13.56 2.61 5.90
CA PHE A 483 -13.06 1.73 6.94
C PHE A 483 -13.88 1.91 8.22
N GLU A 484 -14.07 0.84 8.98
CA GLU A 484 -14.79 0.87 10.26
C GLU A 484 -13.88 1.31 11.42
N HIS A 485 -12.56 1.24 11.26
CA HIS A 485 -11.58 1.83 12.18
C HIS A 485 -10.33 2.34 11.48
N HIS A 486 -9.57 3.19 12.16
CA HIS A 486 -8.38 3.87 11.64
C HIS A 486 -7.05 3.17 11.97
N ALA A 487 -7.08 1.95 12.49
CA ALA A 487 -5.87 1.37 13.09
C ALA A 487 -4.87 0.88 12.03
N SER A 488 -5.33 0.53 10.84
CA SER A 488 -4.46 0.01 9.79
C SER A 488 -5.01 0.30 8.40
N ILE A 489 -4.14 0.56 7.43
CA ILE A 489 -4.55 0.56 6.01
C ILE A 489 -4.88 -0.85 5.52
N ALA A 490 -4.34 -1.91 6.13
CA ALA A 490 -4.52 -3.29 5.70
C ALA A 490 -5.75 -4.00 6.33
N THR A 491 -6.39 -3.40 7.33
CA THR A 491 -7.58 -3.98 7.99
C THR A 491 -8.68 -2.93 8.12
N PRO A 492 -9.69 -2.93 7.22
CA PRO A 492 -10.82 -2.00 7.31
C PRO A 492 -11.75 -2.30 8.47
N GLU A 493 -11.83 -3.57 8.87
CA GLU A 493 -12.69 -4.07 9.93
C GLU A 493 -11.86 -4.43 11.16
N ARG A 494 -12.41 -4.11 12.34
CA ARG A 494 -11.71 -4.37 13.60
C ARG A 494 -11.53 -5.89 13.78
N PRO A 495 -10.32 -6.38 14.12
CA PRO A 495 -10.07 -7.79 14.36
C PRO A 495 -11.04 -8.37 15.41
N LYS A 496 -11.57 -9.57 15.15
CA LYS A 496 -12.50 -10.26 16.08
C LYS A 496 -11.84 -10.56 17.41
N GLU A 497 -10.54 -10.81 17.39
CA GLU A 497 -9.63 -11.03 18.51
C GLU A 497 -9.65 -9.83 19.45
N THR A 498 -9.73 -8.61 18.92
CA THR A 498 -9.86 -7.41 19.74
C THR A 498 -11.14 -7.49 20.55
N LYS A 499 -12.28 -7.80 19.91
CA LYS A 499 -13.57 -7.92 20.61
C LYS A 499 -13.53 -9.03 21.67
N ALA A 500 -13.01 -10.21 21.30
CA ALA A 500 -12.87 -11.34 22.21
C ALA A 500 -12.02 -11.00 23.44
N TYR A 501 -10.95 -10.22 23.27
CA TYR A 501 -10.15 -9.72 24.38
C TYR A 501 -10.96 -8.82 25.32
N PHE A 502 -11.75 -7.88 24.80
CA PHE A 502 -12.61 -7.03 25.65
C PHE A 502 -13.67 -7.86 26.38
N ASP A 503 -14.26 -8.86 25.73
CA ASP A 503 -15.24 -9.75 26.35
C ASP A 503 -14.59 -10.57 27.48
N TYR A 504 -13.41 -11.13 27.24
CA TYR A 504 -12.63 -11.86 28.25
C TYR A 504 -12.19 -10.97 29.41
N ALA A 505 -11.63 -9.79 29.11
CA ALA A 505 -11.17 -8.84 30.12
C ALA A 505 -12.33 -8.28 30.97
N ASN A 506 -13.54 -8.27 30.42
CA ASN A 506 -14.75 -7.89 31.15
C ASN A 506 -15.40 -9.05 31.93
N SER A 507 -14.93 -10.29 31.77
CA SER A 507 -15.47 -11.43 32.51
C SER A 507 -15.19 -11.32 34.00
N GLU A 508 -16.15 -11.82 34.80
CA GLU A 508 -16.02 -11.93 36.25
C GLU A 508 -14.77 -12.70 36.68
N ASP A 509 -14.46 -13.80 35.99
CA ASP A 509 -13.31 -14.64 36.30
C ASP A 509 -12.00 -13.88 36.10
N PHE A 510 -11.83 -13.20 34.95
CA PHE A 510 -10.63 -12.41 34.69
C PHE A 510 -10.46 -11.28 35.72
N LYS A 511 -11.52 -10.50 35.97
CA LYS A 511 -11.48 -9.39 36.94
C LYS A 511 -11.11 -9.86 38.33
N LYS A 512 -11.66 -10.99 38.79
CA LYS A 512 -11.30 -11.61 40.08
C LYS A 512 -9.81 -11.98 40.14
N ARG A 513 -9.25 -12.53 39.06
CA ARG A 513 -7.83 -12.92 38.98
C ARG A 513 -6.87 -11.75 39.07
N ILE A 514 -7.25 -10.58 38.54
CA ILE A 514 -6.44 -9.36 38.59
C ILE A 514 -6.85 -8.41 39.74
N HIS A 515 -7.70 -8.87 40.66
CA HIS A 515 -8.18 -8.12 41.82
C HIS A 515 -8.88 -6.80 41.46
N VAL A 516 -9.61 -6.77 40.34
CA VAL A 516 -10.45 -5.64 39.92
C VAL A 516 -11.88 -5.90 40.35
N ASP A 517 -12.56 -4.84 40.83
CA ASP A 517 -13.97 -4.89 41.19
C ASP A 517 -14.83 -5.41 40.00
N PRO A 518 -15.61 -6.49 40.20
CA PRO A 518 -16.57 -7.03 39.22
C PRO A 518 -17.39 -5.99 38.44
N VAL A 519 -17.84 -4.94 39.13
CA VAL A 519 -18.73 -3.92 38.55
C VAL A 519 -18.00 -2.98 37.59
N ARG A 520 -16.66 -2.94 37.61
CA ARG A 520 -15.87 -2.12 36.71
C ARG A 520 -15.89 -2.72 35.32
N GLN A 521 -16.30 -1.96 34.32
CA GLN A 521 -16.18 -2.35 32.92
C GLN A 521 -14.93 -1.72 32.30
N LEU A 522 -14.22 -2.53 31.51
CA LEU A 522 -13.24 -2.08 30.54
C LEU A 522 -13.99 -1.71 29.25
N ASP A 523 -14.32 -0.43 29.09
CA ASP A 523 -15.05 0.11 27.95
C ASP A 523 -14.24 1.21 27.23
N LYS A 524 -14.41 1.29 25.90
CA LYS A 524 -13.70 2.24 25.03
C LYS A 524 -14.34 3.63 24.99
N THR A 525 -15.49 3.82 25.64
CA THR A 525 -16.51 4.85 25.31
C THR A 525 -16.47 6.11 26.16
N ARG A 526 -15.36 6.35 26.83
CA ARG A 526 -15.30 7.33 27.91
C ARG A 526 -14.76 8.67 27.44
N VAL A 527 -15.54 9.20 26.50
CA VAL A 527 -15.26 10.40 25.73
C VAL A 527 -14.98 11.58 26.65
N ASN A 528 -15.70 11.74 27.75
CA ASN A 528 -15.48 12.84 28.70
C ASN A 528 -14.06 12.94 29.24
N LEU A 529 -13.49 11.81 29.66
CA LEU A 529 -12.14 11.82 30.20
C LEU A 529 -11.11 12.01 29.09
N VAL A 530 -11.33 11.40 27.92
CA VAL A 530 -10.47 11.66 26.75
C VAL A 530 -10.50 13.14 26.39
N MET A 531 -11.67 13.79 26.41
CA MET A 531 -11.82 15.23 26.18
C MET A 531 -11.11 16.06 27.26
N GLN A 532 -11.19 15.67 28.54
CA GLN A 532 -10.48 16.35 29.63
C GLN A 532 -8.96 16.26 29.48
N LEU A 533 -8.44 15.05 29.23
CA LEU A 533 -7.02 14.83 28.96
C LEU A 533 -6.58 15.58 27.71
N ALA A 534 -7.38 15.57 26.65
CA ALA A 534 -7.02 16.22 25.41
C ALA A 534 -6.94 17.74 25.50
N VAL A 535 -7.87 18.36 26.23
CA VAL A 535 -7.84 19.82 26.45
C VAL A 535 -6.60 20.25 27.25
N GLN A 536 -6.12 19.39 28.15
CA GLN A 536 -5.02 19.73 29.05
C GLN A 536 -3.65 19.26 28.57
N ASP A 537 -3.59 18.18 27.79
CA ASP A 537 -2.34 17.47 27.49
C ASP A 537 -2.07 17.33 26.00
N PHE A 538 -3.05 16.97 25.15
CA PHE A 538 -2.79 16.56 23.75
C PHE A 538 -1.95 17.57 22.93
N PHE A 539 -2.13 18.86 23.20
CA PHE A 539 -1.44 19.94 22.49
C PHE A 539 -0.28 20.56 23.27
N VAL A 540 0.05 20.02 24.45
CA VAL A 540 1.23 20.42 25.22
C VAL A 540 2.49 19.94 24.51
N ASN A 541 3.52 20.77 24.48
CA ASN A 541 4.83 20.37 23.96
C ASN A 541 5.66 19.73 25.09
N ILE A 542 6.12 18.50 24.89
CA ILE A 542 6.97 17.75 25.85
C ILE A 542 8.39 17.53 25.36
N SER A 543 8.83 18.25 24.32
CA SER A 543 10.14 18.05 23.70
C SER A 543 11.29 18.13 24.70
N GLU A 544 11.23 19.03 25.69
CA GLU A 544 12.27 19.13 26.73
C GLU A 544 12.39 17.84 27.55
N THR A 545 11.25 17.29 27.98
CA THR A 545 11.19 16.02 28.72
C THR A 545 11.68 14.86 27.86
N LEU A 546 11.30 14.82 26.57
CA LEU A 546 11.79 13.81 25.64
C LEU A 546 13.31 13.90 25.43
N VAL A 547 13.84 15.10 25.14
CA VAL A 547 15.29 15.34 24.95
C VAL A 547 16.07 14.96 26.21
N TYR A 548 15.54 15.29 27.39
CA TYR A 548 16.16 14.88 28.65
C TYR A 548 16.27 13.35 28.74
N VAL A 549 15.20 12.61 28.44
CA VAL A 549 15.22 11.15 28.47
C VAL A 549 16.17 10.57 27.41
N LEU A 550 16.15 11.08 26.18
CA LEU A 550 17.06 10.64 25.10
C LEU A 550 18.54 10.85 25.45
N ASN A 551 18.86 11.89 26.23
CA ASN A 551 20.24 12.19 26.64
C ASN A 551 20.71 11.41 27.88
N ASN A 552 19.79 10.86 28.68
CA ASN A 552 20.11 10.30 30.00
C ASN A 552 19.66 8.84 30.19
N ALA A 553 18.99 8.23 29.20
CA ALA A 553 18.51 6.86 29.26
C ALA A 553 18.82 6.08 27.97
N ARG A 554 18.80 4.75 28.08
CA ARG A 554 18.61 3.89 26.89
C ARG A 554 17.15 3.98 26.46
N VAL A 555 16.90 4.14 25.17
CA VAL A 555 15.55 4.33 24.64
C VAL A 555 15.35 3.42 23.43
N LEU A 556 14.32 2.58 23.49
CA LEU A 556 13.74 1.93 22.31
C LEU A 556 12.50 2.70 21.91
N MET A 557 12.44 3.14 20.66
CA MET A 557 11.28 3.76 20.03
C MET A 557 10.83 2.84 18.89
N TYR A 558 9.53 2.53 18.80
CA TYR A 558 9.02 1.72 17.70
C TYR A 558 7.66 2.16 17.16
N VAL A 559 7.49 2.00 15.85
CA VAL A 559 6.26 2.32 15.09
C VAL A 559 5.88 1.17 14.16
N ALA A 560 4.62 1.15 13.73
CA ALA A 560 4.10 0.15 12.82
C ALA A 560 4.00 0.69 11.39
N GLU A 561 4.34 -0.15 10.40
CA GLU A 561 4.30 0.20 8.97
C GLU A 561 2.90 0.62 8.48
N TYR A 562 1.86 -0.10 8.91
CA TYR A 562 0.49 0.11 8.45
C TYR A 562 -0.34 1.03 9.34
N ASP A 563 0.25 1.70 10.34
CA ASP A 563 -0.49 2.57 11.26
C ASP A 563 -1.07 3.79 10.52
N ALA A 564 -2.39 3.81 10.31
CA ALA A 564 -3.10 4.89 9.65
C ALA A 564 -3.43 6.08 10.57
N VAL A 565 -3.19 5.94 11.88
CA VAL A 565 -3.32 7.02 12.87
C VAL A 565 -1.99 7.73 13.03
N PHE A 566 -0.91 6.99 13.23
CA PHE A 566 0.44 7.52 13.42
C PHE A 566 1.40 6.94 12.38
N PRO A 567 1.33 7.40 11.11
CA PRO A 567 2.17 6.88 10.06
C PRO A 567 3.65 6.95 10.43
N ALA A 568 4.40 5.88 10.15
CA ALA A 568 5.82 5.79 10.50
C ALA A 568 6.63 6.97 9.94
N PHE A 569 6.34 7.42 8.72
CA PHE A 569 7.05 8.54 8.09
C PHE A 569 6.87 9.87 8.87
N ASN A 570 5.66 10.18 9.37
CA ASN A 570 5.41 11.38 10.19
C ASN A 570 6.24 11.33 11.47
N ILE A 571 6.27 10.17 12.11
CA ILE A 571 7.01 9.96 13.36
C ILE A 571 8.52 10.13 13.12
N GLU A 572 9.05 9.52 12.07
CA GLU A 572 10.46 9.63 11.71
C GLU A 572 10.85 11.05 11.32
N ASP A 573 10.01 11.76 10.55
CA ASP A 573 10.23 13.16 10.21
C ASP A 573 10.30 14.05 11.46
N GLN A 574 9.37 13.90 12.39
CA GLN A 574 9.40 14.65 13.65
C GLN A 574 10.60 14.26 14.53
N PHE A 575 10.96 12.98 14.59
CA PHE A 575 12.12 12.53 15.37
C PHE A 575 13.44 13.07 14.80
N ARG A 576 13.59 13.15 13.47
CA ARG A 576 14.79 13.73 12.81
C ARG A 576 14.98 15.22 13.13
N LYS A 577 13.93 15.94 13.50
CA LYS A 577 13.95 17.37 13.89
C LYS A 577 14.33 17.59 15.35
N VAL A 578 14.30 16.56 16.19
CA VAL A 578 14.65 16.68 17.62
C VAL A 578 16.16 16.73 17.78
N GLU A 579 16.63 17.80 18.43
CA GLU A 579 18.05 17.97 18.76
C GLU A 579 18.36 17.36 20.12
N TRP A 580 19.17 16.29 20.11
CA TRP A 580 19.68 15.56 21.27
C TRP A 580 21.10 15.05 20.98
N ARG A 581 21.81 14.52 21.98
CA ARG A 581 23.24 14.19 21.89
C ARG A 581 23.61 13.29 20.70
N GLY A 582 22.72 12.40 20.29
CA GLY A 582 22.92 11.47 19.16
C GLY A 582 22.15 11.83 17.88
N ALA A 583 21.53 13.01 17.80
CA ALA A 583 20.71 13.40 16.64
C ALA A 583 21.48 13.35 15.32
N GLU A 584 22.72 13.85 15.30
CA GLU A 584 23.56 13.83 14.10
C GLU A 584 23.98 12.41 13.68
N ILE A 585 24.22 11.54 14.66
CA ILE A 585 24.49 10.12 14.39
C ILE A 585 23.25 9.48 13.77
N TYR A 586 22.06 9.74 14.32
CA TYR A 586 20.81 9.20 13.79
C TYR A 586 20.54 9.64 12.35
N ARG A 587 20.70 10.94 12.03
CA ARG A 587 20.49 11.47 10.68
C ARG A 587 21.39 10.83 9.62
N LYS A 588 22.62 10.47 10.02
CA LYS A 588 23.62 9.81 9.16
C LYS A 588 23.57 8.29 9.23
N ALA A 589 22.88 7.68 10.19
CA ALA A 589 22.91 6.24 10.38
C ALA A 589 22.20 5.50 9.23
N CYS A 590 22.72 4.33 8.90
CA CYS A 590 22.03 3.41 8.02
C CYS A 590 20.87 2.73 8.75
N ARG A 591 19.70 2.72 8.13
CA ARG A 591 18.62 1.80 8.48
C ARG A 591 19.07 0.35 8.21
N ARG A 592 18.94 -0.53 9.21
CA ARG A 592 19.33 -1.95 9.12
C ARG A 592 18.11 -2.83 8.99
N LEU A 593 18.21 -3.88 8.17
CA LEU A 593 17.19 -4.90 8.04
C LEU A 593 17.19 -5.79 9.29
N TRP A 594 16.06 -5.87 9.97
CA TRP A 594 15.87 -6.75 11.12
C TRP A 594 15.13 -8.01 10.69
N HIS A 595 15.89 -9.09 10.58
CA HIS A 595 15.36 -10.43 10.35
C HIS A 595 15.27 -11.21 11.66
N ARG A 596 14.31 -12.13 11.75
CA ARG A 596 14.20 -13.07 12.86
C ARG A 596 15.53 -13.80 13.06
N ASN A 597 15.98 -13.91 14.31
CA ASN A 597 17.28 -14.52 14.69
C ASN A 597 18.52 -13.86 14.05
N GLY A 598 18.39 -12.73 13.37
CA GLY A 598 19.49 -12.08 12.64
C GLY A 598 19.93 -12.77 11.36
N ASN A 599 19.19 -13.78 10.86
CA ASN A 599 19.53 -14.49 9.63
C ASN A 599 18.75 -13.90 8.43
N SER A 600 19.44 -13.55 7.35
CA SER A 600 18.80 -12.98 6.15
C SER A 600 17.90 -13.97 5.39
N SER A 601 17.97 -15.27 5.69
CA SER A 601 17.04 -16.27 5.14
C SER A 601 15.75 -16.43 5.96
N ASP A 602 15.69 -15.81 7.14
CA ASP A 602 14.54 -15.84 8.04
C ASP A 602 13.57 -14.68 7.74
N GLU A 603 12.39 -14.70 8.37
CA GLU A 603 11.37 -13.65 8.24
C GLU A 603 11.94 -12.24 8.49
N LEU A 604 11.75 -11.32 7.53
CA LEU A 604 12.00 -9.89 7.73
C LEU A 604 10.91 -9.31 8.64
N ARG A 605 11.30 -8.77 9.80
CA ARG A 605 10.40 -8.28 10.85
C ARG A 605 10.28 -6.77 10.90
N GLY A 606 11.29 -6.06 10.40
CA GLY A 606 11.33 -4.63 10.49
C GLY A 606 12.64 -4.02 10.06
N TYR A 607 12.78 -2.77 10.44
CA TYR A 607 13.97 -1.97 10.27
C TYR A 607 14.42 -1.41 11.62
N GLU A 608 15.73 -1.31 11.85
CA GLU A 608 16.27 -0.65 13.04
C GLU A 608 17.35 0.37 12.66
N THR A 609 17.29 1.55 13.28
CA THR A 609 18.34 2.57 13.23
C THR A 609 18.85 2.78 14.65
N VAL A 610 20.18 2.67 14.83
CA VAL A 610 20.82 2.80 16.14
C VAL A 610 21.70 4.04 16.16
N ALA A 611 21.50 4.88 17.17
CA ALA A 611 22.30 6.08 17.42
C ALA A 611 22.65 6.16 18.91
N GLY A 612 23.88 5.78 19.27
CA GLY A 612 24.29 5.70 20.68
C GLY A 612 23.42 4.74 21.48
N ALA A 613 22.71 5.27 22.48
CA ALA A 613 21.82 4.53 23.39
C ALA A 613 20.35 4.45 22.90
N VAL A 614 20.05 5.00 21.72
CA VAL A 614 18.71 5.05 21.16
C VAL A 614 18.59 4.08 19.99
N VAL A 615 17.54 3.26 20.01
CA VAL A 615 17.12 2.38 18.91
C VAL A 615 15.77 2.87 18.43
N PHE A 616 15.66 3.22 17.16
CA PHE A 616 14.39 3.49 16.49
C PHE A 616 14.06 2.33 15.56
N ALA A 617 12.87 1.75 15.68
CA ALA A 617 12.46 0.59 14.90
C ALA A 617 11.13 0.80 14.19
N THR A 618 11.06 0.36 12.94
CA THR A 618 9.81 0.29 12.18
C THR A 618 9.48 -1.18 12.00
N VAL A 619 8.36 -1.62 12.55
CA VAL A 619 7.92 -3.02 12.53
C VAL A 619 6.97 -3.23 11.35
N LEU A 620 7.31 -4.18 10.49
CA LEU A 620 6.56 -4.46 9.26
C LEU A 620 5.23 -5.18 9.53
N PHE A 621 4.26 -4.92 8.65
CA PHE A 621 2.95 -5.57 8.59
C PHE A 621 2.03 -5.37 9.81
N GLY A 622 2.36 -4.44 10.71
CA GLY A 622 1.54 -4.10 11.87
C GLY A 622 0.79 -2.79 11.67
N GLY A 623 -0.42 -2.67 12.23
CA GLY A 623 -1.12 -1.40 12.41
C GLY A 623 -0.89 -0.81 13.80
N HIS A 624 -1.73 0.13 14.20
CA HIS A 624 -1.68 0.82 15.49
C HIS A 624 -1.70 -0.15 16.69
N TYR A 625 -2.40 -1.28 16.56
CA TYR A 625 -2.42 -2.34 17.58
C TYR A 625 -1.29 -3.34 17.37
N ILE A 626 -0.08 -2.83 17.16
CA ILE A 626 1.09 -3.62 16.75
C ILE A 626 1.42 -4.81 17.66
N SER A 627 1.19 -4.69 18.96
CA SER A 627 1.39 -5.80 19.91
C SER A 627 0.39 -6.94 19.71
N LEU A 628 -0.78 -6.66 19.13
CA LEU A 628 -1.74 -7.67 18.68
C LEU A 628 -1.34 -8.19 17.29
N ASP A 629 -1.04 -7.28 16.36
CA ASP A 629 -0.82 -7.60 14.95
C ASP A 629 0.50 -8.38 14.73
N ARG A 630 1.54 -8.03 15.49
CA ARG A 630 2.93 -8.52 15.34
C ARG A 630 3.58 -8.86 16.69
N SER A 631 2.83 -9.51 17.58
CA SER A 631 3.28 -9.87 18.94
C SER A 631 4.67 -10.51 19.03
N ALA A 632 4.98 -11.46 18.14
CA ALA A 632 6.28 -12.13 18.09
C ALA A 632 7.43 -11.18 17.71
N ALA A 633 7.19 -10.24 16.79
CA ALA A 633 8.19 -9.25 16.41
C ALA A 633 8.43 -8.26 17.56
N VAL A 634 7.35 -7.73 18.16
CA VAL A 634 7.46 -6.81 19.31
C VAL A 634 8.19 -7.46 20.50
N SER A 635 7.87 -8.73 20.80
CA SER A 635 8.57 -9.48 21.86
C SER A 635 10.06 -9.66 21.58
N GLU A 636 10.43 -10.00 20.34
CA GLU A 636 11.83 -10.09 19.94
C GLU A 636 12.52 -8.73 20.02
N LEU A 637 11.86 -7.65 19.59
CA LEU A 637 12.38 -6.28 19.69
C LEU A 637 12.70 -5.91 21.13
N TYR A 638 11.82 -6.24 22.07
CA TYR A 638 12.04 -6.01 23.50
C TYR A 638 13.24 -6.83 24.02
N SER A 639 13.31 -8.12 23.68
CA SER A 639 14.44 -8.97 24.03
C SER A 639 15.77 -8.42 23.49
N ARG A 640 15.77 -7.94 22.24
CA ARG A 640 16.94 -7.31 21.59
C ARG A 640 17.39 -6.04 22.31
N PHE A 641 16.46 -5.24 22.82
CA PHE A 641 16.78 -4.03 23.58
C PHE A 641 17.30 -4.34 24.98
N LEU A 642 16.70 -5.31 25.68
CA LEU A 642 17.16 -5.76 27.00
C LEU A 642 18.61 -6.27 26.93
N ASN A 643 18.94 -6.99 25.86
CA ASN A 643 20.29 -7.53 25.61
C ASN A 643 21.22 -6.55 24.87
N PHE A 644 20.84 -5.28 24.68
CA PHE A 644 21.61 -4.31 23.90
C PHE A 644 23.08 -4.16 24.33
N PRO A 645 23.44 -4.06 25.63
CA PRO A 645 24.83 -3.91 26.05
C PRO A 645 25.70 -5.10 25.64
N GLU A 646 25.16 -6.33 25.75
CA GLU A 646 25.86 -7.54 25.33
C GLU A 646 26.07 -7.57 23.81
N ARG A 647 25.07 -7.13 23.03
CA ARG A 647 25.17 -7.05 21.57
C ARG A 647 26.23 -6.05 21.12
N VAL A 648 26.33 -4.90 21.81
CA VAL A 648 27.41 -3.92 21.59
C VAL A 648 28.77 -4.53 21.95
N ALA A 649 28.88 -5.19 23.11
CA ALA A 649 30.13 -5.84 23.55
C ALA A 649 30.60 -6.96 22.60
N LYS A 650 29.68 -7.67 21.95
CA LYS A 650 29.95 -8.71 20.93
C LYS A 650 30.25 -8.13 19.54
N GLY A 651 30.17 -6.81 19.34
CA GLY A 651 30.38 -6.17 18.05
C GLY A 651 29.22 -6.34 17.05
N GLU A 652 28.07 -6.86 17.49
CA GLU A 652 26.89 -7.08 16.64
C GLU A 652 26.19 -5.76 16.28
N ILE A 653 26.41 -4.71 17.08
CA ILE A 653 25.86 -3.37 16.87
C ILE A 653 27.01 -2.36 16.91
N ASN A 654 27.24 -1.66 15.79
CA ASN A 654 28.01 -0.44 15.80
C ASN A 654 27.08 0.76 16.10
N THR A 655 27.32 1.46 17.21
CA THR A 655 26.50 2.57 17.72
C THR A 655 26.79 3.92 17.08
N THR A 656 27.81 3.99 16.21
CA THR A 656 28.25 5.21 15.51
C THR A 656 28.39 4.99 14.00
N ALA A 657 27.83 3.91 13.45
CA ALA A 657 27.91 3.60 12.04
C ALA A 657 27.11 4.63 11.21
N THR A 658 27.77 5.22 10.21
CA THR A 658 27.15 6.15 9.25
C THR A 658 27.04 5.51 7.87
N CYS A 659 25.95 5.82 7.19
CA CYS A 659 25.74 5.74 5.75
C CYS A 659 26.23 7.05 5.09
#